data_AF-A0AAD7KF13-F1
#
_entry.id   AF-A0AAD7KF13-F1
#
_cell.length_a   1.000
_cell.length_b   1.000
_cell.length_c   1.000
_cell.angle_alpha   90.00
_cell.angle_beta   90.00
_cell.angle_gamma   90.00
#
_symmetry.space_group_name_H-M   'P 1'
#
loop_
_entity.id
_entity.type
_entity.pdbx_description
1 polymer ?
#
loop_
_entity_poly.entity_id
_entity_poly.type
_entity_poly.pdbx_seq_one_letter_code
_entity_poly.pdbx_strand_id
1 'polypeptide(L)'
;MVENPLAVFFHRGELQNKKMYYTYCKACVAEELKRAGATSTTLTQGNQAFKDACTAVGSTRGEKNAWIAHILGGRIPCPYASAEATAEATLQRTGSQSEKRQRTESTPTAAIDASAPPPKKQKTQSTLSNLVFRRNDMPYSPEEKVALEAQALRAIVSSGAPFQLFADPEMKILFGIMRTTAPDALPSPKVIGGRLLNSAAEEVEEKIKKVMKGKLLGICTDGWKGNHRETVNGLCTNVDFKVYLLELINATADKKDGPSQCENFAKMIDRVELKYGCFVIYLTTDANGGSKKGRILLGKQRPWLILPSCWAHQFQLILGDYFKVNDTATYIAEDATGLIAWINNHSRVRMIFDEAQRTITQNAGRILVLAYFVANLTRWTTHFVAFMRLFLMREALEVAVLQNRAAIIAAQVGAAVSTDAARLKEDAEKYCALIRDRNFWDGLETVLGDLEPICLGTNINQKDSARPDQVLLTIAGIFLRFAEHPELEVKAAMLKRIEKRWLDCDQPVFLLALILNPFEKCSCFGPNANLNQLKCRNMLLVLYRRIKSRPDNPDTSEEKAEKDKELSKPFMQYLAGTGHFADLNDWEEIEVSLGGNTDPILAWEALADSRHLAELANFAISILKIVVNQAGCERTFSRTKIEQADHRNRLGLDKMDKRTKVRADICADHERQGLIKPRQGRKNHKSVGALLAVARYRDLLEDQEDEDPNERGRALVSSTDGWRTEMVKWVADSKAAEVVERAEAVEKAKWKAQRETLGLDSDSGLEEEDTPRLPKTPRWKPITLATLFGLSEKPLKRKPSARVLEEEERLMEALAEMEALAKIEARADADEDARMDDGAIKIDSDDEYR
;
A
#
# COMPACT_ATOMS: atom_id res chain seq x y z
N MET A 1 22.93 5.55 13.48
CA MET A 1 23.07 6.26 14.77
C MET A 1 24.54 6.60 14.92
N VAL A 2 24.89 7.81 15.34
CA VAL A 2 26.30 8.15 15.63
C VAL A 2 26.65 7.52 16.98
N GLU A 3 27.66 6.64 17.02
CA GLU A 3 28.15 6.11 18.30
C GLU A 3 28.83 7.24 19.09
N ASN A 4 28.55 7.32 20.40
CA ASN A 4 29.10 8.39 21.25
C ASN A 4 30.64 8.23 21.35
N PRO A 5 31.45 9.31 21.27
CA PRO A 5 32.91 9.24 21.30
C PRO A 5 33.51 8.42 22.45
N LEU A 6 32.87 8.38 23.62
CA LEU A 6 33.32 7.60 24.76
C LEU A 6 33.30 6.08 24.51
N ALA A 7 32.50 5.59 23.56
CA ALA A 7 32.43 4.17 23.21
C ALA A 7 33.79 3.59 22.78
N VAL A 8 34.67 4.42 22.21
CA VAL A 8 36.02 4.03 21.77
C VAL A 8 36.88 3.54 22.94
N PHE A 9 36.62 3.97 24.17
CA PHE A 9 37.36 3.57 25.38
C PHE A 9 36.81 2.29 26.06
N PHE A 10 35.77 1.66 25.51
CA PHE A 10 35.16 0.45 26.06
C PHE A 10 35.12 -0.71 25.03
N HIS A 11 35.21 -1.94 25.51
CA HIS A 11 34.89 -3.15 24.73
C HIS A 11 33.39 -3.44 24.84
N ARG A 12 32.74 -3.71 23.70
CA ARG A 12 31.32 -4.13 23.63
C ARG A 12 31.21 -5.63 23.95
N GLY A 13 30.43 -5.95 24.97
CA GLY A 13 30.06 -7.32 25.37
C GLY A 13 28.69 -7.74 24.84
N GLU A 14 28.06 -8.68 25.54
CA GLU A 14 26.74 -9.24 25.17
C GLU A 14 25.58 -8.23 25.33
N LEU A 15 24.44 -8.52 24.68
CA LEU A 15 23.21 -7.76 24.88
C LEU A 15 22.67 -7.96 26.30
N GLN A 16 22.44 -6.86 27.01
CA GLN A 16 21.69 -6.87 28.28
C GLN A 16 20.17 -6.87 28.04
N ASN A 17 19.69 -6.26 26.94
CA ASN A 17 18.31 -6.28 26.49
C ASN A 17 18.22 -5.86 25.00
N LYS A 18 17.01 -5.81 24.42
CA LYS A 18 16.74 -5.46 23.00
C LYS A 18 17.37 -4.13 22.49
N LYS A 19 17.95 -3.27 23.34
CA LYS A 19 18.57 -1.99 22.95
C LYS A 19 19.88 -1.64 23.66
N MET A 20 20.42 -2.47 24.56
CA MET A 20 21.59 -2.13 25.40
C MET A 20 22.58 -3.29 25.50
N TYR A 21 23.87 -2.95 25.56
CA TYR A 21 25.00 -3.88 25.68
C TYR A 21 25.70 -3.73 27.02
N TYR A 22 26.31 -4.81 27.52
CA TYR A 22 27.38 -4.72 28.51
C TYR A 22 28.63 -4.11 27.87
N THR A 23 29.39 -3.33 28.64
CA THR A 23 30.63 -2.69 28.17
C THR A 23 31.73 -2.73 29.24
N TYR A 24 32.96 -3.00 28.83
CA TYR A 24 34.12 -3.16 29.73
C TYR A 24 35.17 -2.08 29.44
N CYS A 25 35.71 -1.41 30.46
CA CYS A 25 36.71 -0.36 30.27
C CYS A 25 38.02 -0.97 29.72
N LYS A 26 38.47 -0.52 28.54
CA LYS A 26 39.67 -1.07 27.87
C LYS A 26 40.91 -0.98 28.76
N ALA A 27 41.08 0.12 29.49
CA ALA A 27 42.24 0.33 30.34
C ALA A 27 42.27 -0.59 31.57
N CYS A 28 41.11 -0.80 32.22
CA CYS A 28 41.01 -1.77 33.32
C CYS A 28 41.29 -3.21 32.85
N VAL A 29 40.76 -3.60 31.69
CA VAL A 29 40.99 -4.94 31.12
C VAL A 29 42.47 -5.12 30.73
N ALA A 30 43.10 -4.10 30.15
CA ALA A 30 44.53 -4.13 29.85
C ALA A 30 45.40 -4.27 31.12
N GLU A 31 45.01 -3.67 32.24
CA GLU A 31 45.77 -3.77 33.49
C GLU A 31 45.60 -5.14 34.18
N GLU A 32 44.39 -5.72 34.19
CA GLU A 32 44.19 -7.09 34.69
C GLU A 32 44.89 -8.13 33.80
N LEU A 33 44.96 -7.92 32.48
CA LEU A 33 45.76 -8.78 31.60
C LEU A 33 47.27 -8.71 31.91
N LYS A 34 47.81 -7.52 32.24
CA LYS A 34 49.21 -7.40 32.71
C LYS A 34 49.44 -8.13 34.03
N ARG A 35 48.50 -8.01 34.99
CA ARG A 35 48.55 -8.71 36.28
C ARG A 35 48.53 -10.23 36.12
N ALA A 36 47.81 -10.73 35.12
CA ALA A 36 47.80 -12.13 34.72
C ALA A 36 49.04 -12.57 33.89
N GLY A 37 50.02 -11.68 33.66
CA GLY A 37 51.24 -11.98 32.90
C GLY A 37 51.06 -12.04 31.38
N ALA A 38 49.91 -11.63 30.84
CA ALA A 38 49.63 -11.65 29.41
C ALA A 38 50.10 -10.36 28.72
N THR A 39 50.88 -10.48 27.66
CA THR A 39 51.36 -9.32 26.87
C THR A 39 50.30 -8.83 25.89
N SER A 40 50.13 -7.50 25.84
CA SER A 40 48.90 -6.83 25.36
C SER A 40 48.66 -6.81 23.85
N THR A 41 49.51 -7.42 23.02
CA THR A 41 49.56 -7.10 21.57
C THR A 41 48.61 -7.89 20.67
N THR A 42 48.03 -9.01 21.09
CA THR A 42 47.15 -9.84 20.23
C THR A 42 46.05 -10.62 20.98
N LEU A 43 45.29 -9.96 21.86
CA LEU A 43 44.12 -10.57 22.53
C LEU A 43 42.79 -10.07 21.95
N THR A 44 42.13 -10.93 21.18
CA THR A 44 40.78 -10.71 20.62
C THR A 44 39.68 -11.17 21.59
N GLN A 45 38.44 -10.73 21.36
CA GLN A 45 37.28 -11.00 22.24
C GLN A 45 36.96 -12.49 22.44
N GLY A 46 37.54 -13.40 21.64
CA GLY A 46 37.35 -14.84 21.78
C GLY A 46 38.21 -15.53 22.85
N ASN A 47 39.32 -14.91 23.29
CA ASN A 47 40.29 -15.57 24.19
C ASN A 47 39.75 -15.68 25.63
N GLN A 48 39.96 -16.84 26.28
CA GLN A 48 39.52 -17.08 27.65
C GLN A 48 40.14 -16.10 28.66
N ALA A 49 41.44 -15.81 28.56
CA ALA A 49 42.12 -14.86 29.45
C ALA A 49 41.52 -13.43 29.34
N PHE A 50 41.01 -13.05 28.16
CA PHE A 50 40.30 -11.79 27.96
C PHE A 50 38.92 -11.80 28.61
N LYS A 51 38.19 -12.93 28.55
CA LYS A 51 36.89 -13.11 29.24
C LYS A 51 37.04 -13.10 30.75
N ASP A 52 38.08 -13.74 31.27
CA ASP A 52 38.40 -13.77 32.70
C ASP A 52 38.75 -12.37 33.20
N ALA A 53 39.59 -11.62 32.46
CA ALA A 53 39.88 -10.22 32.77
C ALA A 53 38.63 -9.31 32.70
N CYS A 54 37.74 -9.48 31.71
CA CYS A 54 36.47 -8.76 31.65
C CYS A 54 35.55 -9.07 32.84
N THR A 55 35.59 -10.32 33.33
CA THR A 55 34.83 -10.75 34.52
C THR A 55 35.40 -10.13 35.79
N ALA A 56 36.73 -10.09 35.94
CA ALA A 56 37.42 -9.48 37.08
C ALA A 56 37.23 -7.95 37.16
N VAL A 57 37.23 -7.26 36.02
CA VAL A 57 37.01 -5.79 35.93
C VAL A 57 35.56 -5.41 36.22
N GLY A 58 34.61 -6.29 35.93
CA GLY A 58 33.17 -6.01 36.01
C GLY A 58 32.65 -5.18 34.83
N SER A 59 31.35 -5.31 34.56
CA SER A 59 30.72 -4.63 33.43
C SER A 59 30.12 -3.27 33.81
N THR A 60 30.13 -2.35 32.84
CA THR A 60 29.43 -1.07 32.86
C THR A 60 28.32 -1.09 31.82
N ARG A 61 27.22 -0.37 32.05
CA ARG A 61 26.14 -0.24 31.06
C ARG A 61 26.64 0.56 29.85
N GLY A 62 26.29 0.12 28.64
CA GLY A 62 26.61 0.82 27.39
C GLY A 62 25.82 2.11 27.17
N GLU A 63 25.91 3.06 28.11
CA GLU A 63 25.23 4.36 28.07
C GLU A 63 26.15 5.50 28.53
N LYS A 64 26.00 6.68 27.92
CA LYS A 64 26.82 7.90 28.17
C LYS A 64 27.10 8.13 29.66
N ASN A 65 26.05 8.13 30.47
CA ASN A 65 26.14 8.48 31.89
C ASN A 65 26.89 7.43 32.72
N ALA A 66 26.82 6.15 32.34
CA ALA A 66 27.54 5.08 33.02
C ALA A 66 29.04 5.12 32.69
N TRP A 67 29.41 5.41 31.45
CA TRP A 67 30.82 5.61 31.06
C TRP A 67 31.44 6.82 31.76
N ILE A 68 30.73 7.96 31.81
CA ILE A 68 31.17 9.15 32.55
C ILE A 68 31.33 8.85 34.04
N ALA A 69 30.39 8.12 34.64
CA ALA A 69 30.43 7.76 36.07
C ALA A 69 31.55 6.76 36.40
N HIS A 70 31.93 5.89 35.46
CA HIS A 70 33.08 5.01 35.59
C HIS A 70 34.40 5.79 35.50
N ILE A 71 34.57 6.63 34.47
CA ILE A 71 35.81 7.38 34.23
C ILE A 71 36.05 8.43 35.32
N LEU A 72 35.11 9.35 35.53
CA LEU A 72 35.26 10.49 36.44
C LEU A 72 34.85 10.20 37.89
N GLY A 73 34.32 9.01 38.16
CA GLY A 73 33.88 8.56 39.47
C GLY A 73 32.49 9.06 39.87
N GLY A 74 31.58 8.10 40.13
CA GLY A 74 30.38 8.32 40.94
C GLY A 74 30.63 8.14 42.45
N ARG A 75 31.55 7.25 42.82
CA ARG A 75 32.08 7.06 44.20
C ARG A 75 33.59 6.88 44.25
N ILE A 76 34.19 6.26 43.23
CA ILE A 76 35.63 6.13 43.01
C ILE A 76 35.88 6.32 41.50
N PRO A 77 36.82 7.19 41.06
CA PRO A 77 37.18 7.34 39.65
C PRO A 77 38.02 6.17 39.14
N CYS A 78 38.00 5.93 37.82
CA CYS A 78 38.81 4.88 37.21
C CYS A 78 40.31 5.24 37.30
N PRO A 79 41.16 4.48 38.03
CA PRO A 79 42.57 4.81 38.22
C PRO A 79 43.43 4.59 36.96
N TYR A 80 42.89 3.93 35.95
CA TYR A 80 43.60 3.56 34.72
C TYR A 80 43.09 4.31 33.48
N ALA A 81 42.10 5.19 33.61
CA ALA A 81 41.57 5.94 32.47
C ALA A 81 42.63 6.83 31.82
N SER A 82 42.67 6.88 30.48
CA SER A 82 43.60 7.76 29.77
C SER A 82 43.23 9.24 29.99
N ALA A 83 44.21 10.12 29.78
CA ALA A 83 43.97 11.57 29.82
C ALA A 83 42.90 12.00 28.78
N GLU A 84 42.88 11.36 27.61
CA GLU A 84 41.89 11.55 26.55
C GLU A 84 40.48 11.15 27.00
N ALA A 85 40.32 9.95 27.57
CA ALA A 85 39.04 9.47 28.10
C ALA A 85 38.52 10.38 29.22
N THR A 86 39.44 10.88 30.06
CA THR A 86 39.14 11.80 31.18
C THR A 86 38.70 13.18 30.67
N ALA A 87 39.38 13.72 29.64
CA ALA A 87 39.02 14.99 29.01
C ALA A 87 37.65 14.90 28.32
N GLU A 88 37.41 13.87 27.50
CA GLU A 88 36.15 13.66 26.80
C GLU A 88 34.99 13.44 27.78
N ALA A 89 35.19 12.64 28.84
CA ALA A 89 34.17 12.47 29.87
C ALA A 89 33.88 13.78 30.62
N THR A 90 34.88 14.64 30.82
CA THR A 90 34.71 15.94 31.50
C THR A 90 33.95 16.94 30.64
N LEU A 91 34.25 17.00 29.35
CA LEU A 91 33.49 17.75 28.34
C LEU A 91 32.03 17.29 28.31
N GLN A 92 31.80 15.98 28.23
CA GLN A 92 30.46 15.41 28.17
C GLN A 92 29.67 15.52 29.50
N ARG A 93 30.34 15.61 30.66
CA ARG A 93 29.72 15.84 31.99
C ARG A 93 29.32 17.29 32.20
N THR A 94 30.21 18.23 31.85
CA THR A 94 29.93 19.68 31.98
C THR A 94 28.79 20.09 31.04
N GLY A 95 28.76 19.58 29.81
CA GLY A 95 27.63 19.74 28.89
C GLY A 95 26.31 19.05 29.29
N SER A 96 26.26 18.34 30.43
CA SER A 96 25.03 17.73 30.97
C SER A 96 24.62 18.23 32.35
N GLN A 97 25.40 19.12 33.00
CA GLN A 97 25.00 19.71 34.28
C GLN A 97 24.08 20.93 34.17
N SER A 98 23.80 21.42 32.96
CA SER A 98 22.72 22.39 32.70
C SER A 98 21.31 21.80 32.85
N GLU A 99 21.17 20.47 32.89
CA GLU A 99 19.88 19.78 33.00
C GLU A 99 19.72 19.02 34.34
N LYS A 100 18.96 19.65 35.25
CA LYS A 100 18.32 19.07 36.46
C LYS A 100 19.21 18.71 37.66
N ARG A 101 19.14 19.56 38.70
CA ARG A 101 18.73 19.12 40.04
C ARG A 101 18.28 20.29 40.93
N GLN A 102 17.01 20.31 41.31
CA GLN A 102 16.59 20.09 42.71
C GLN A 102 15.07 19.86 42.78
N ARG A 103 14.67 18.95 43.68
CA ARG A 103 13.28 18.68 44.08
C ARG A 103 13.24 18.89 45.59
N THR A 104 12.28 19.66 46.08
CA THR A 104 12.05 19.88 47.51
C THR A 104 10.56 19.92 47.81
N GLU A 105 10.13 19.04 48.69
CA GLU A 105 8.90 19.06 49.49
C GLU A 105 9.35 18.58 50.90
N SER A 106 8.95 19.12 52.04
CA SER A 106 8.02 20.22 52.33
C SER A 106 8.33 20.86 53.72
N THR A 107 7.84 22.08 53.93
CA THR A 107 7.90 22.94 55.15
C THR A 107 6.68 22.66 56.09
N PRO A 108 6.33 23.46 57.15
CA PRO A 108 6.81 24.76 57.69
C PRO A 108 7.46 24.61 59.09
N THR A 109 7.68 25.58 59.99
CA THR A 109 7.26 27.01 60.24
C THR A 109 8.39 27.67 61.11
N ALA A 110 8.50 28.95 61.49
CA ALA A 110 7.64 30.14 61.41
C ALA A 110 8.47 31.46 61.29
N ALA A 111 8.07 32.52 62.01
CA ALA A 111 8.49 33.93 61.88
C ALA A 111 9.27 34.49 63.10
N ILE A 112 10.03 35.58 62.92
CA ILE A 112 9.79 36.93 63.51
C ILE A 112 10.94 37.93 63.12
N ASP A 113 10.55 39.19 63.11
CA ASP A 113 11.06 40.48 62.61
C ASP A 113 12.49 41.04 62.91
N ALA A 114 12.78 42.13 62.17
CA ALA A 114 13.53 43.36 62.51
C ALA A 114 15.09 43.48 62.58
N SER A 115 15.58 44.42 61.74
CA SER A 115 16.59 45.48 62.02
C SER A 115 17.93 45.49 61.23
N ALA A 116 18.44 46.71 60.96
CA ALA A 116 19.63 47.08 60.18
C ALA A 116 20.26 48.37 60.82
N PRO A 117 21.33 49.04 60.28
CA PRO A 117 22.32 48.73 59.23
C PRO A 117 23.80 48.80 59.77
N PRO A 118 24.87 48.73 58.94
CA PRO A 118 25.49 49.94 58.36
C PRO A 118 26.12 49.71 56.93
N PRO A 119 26.72 50.72 56.25
CA PRO A 119 26.62 50.78 54.78
C PRO A 119 27.92 50.72 53.94
N LYS A 120 27.71 50.59 52.61
CA LYS A 120 28.58 50.97 51.47
C LYS A 120 29.93 50.23 51.27
N LYS A 121 29.95 49.36 50.25
CA LYS A 121 31.04 49.31 49.24
C LYS A 121 30.45 49.30 47.82
N GLN A 122 31.27 49.70 46.83
CA GLN A 122 30.82 50.11 45.51
C GLN A 122 30.11 49.00 44.72
N LYS A 123 29.07 49.35 43.96
CA LYS A 123 28.58 48.50 42.87
C LYS A 123 29.61 48.54 41.72
N THR A 124 30.53 47.60 41.71
CA THR A 124 31.18 47.19 40.46
C THR A 124 30.10 46.70 39.51
N GLN A 125 29.99 47.37 38.36
CA GLN A 125 29.06 47.02 37.30
C GLN A 125 29.46 45.65 36.73
N SER A 126 28.76 44.59 37.13
CA SER A 126 28.97 43.25 36.56
C SER A 126 28.60 43.29 35.08
N THR A 127 29.59 43.03 34.23
CA THR A 127 29.48 43.08 32.77
C THR A 127 28.33 42.20 32.30
N LEU A 128 27.42 42.74 31.47
CA LEU A 128 26.32 42.03 30.82
C LEU A 128 26.80 41.06 29.71
N SER A 129 27.98 40.45 29.87
CA SER A 129 28.62 39.61 28.85
C SER A 129 28.19 38.15 28.89
N ASN A 130 27.63 37.67 30.01
CA ASN A 130 27.37 36.24 30.24
C ASN A 130 25.87 35.86 30.18
N LEU A 131 24.99 36.78 29.79
CA LEU A 131 23.54 36.55 29.62
C LEU A 131 23.02 37.05 28.26
N VAL A 132 23.88 37.05 27.24
CA VAL A 132 23.46 37.33 25.85
C VAL A 132 22.89 36.06 25.22
N PHE A 133 21.71 35.65 25.68
CA PHE A 133 20.84 34.84 24.83
C PHE A 133 20.55 35.66 23.56
N ARG A 134 20.62 35.05 22.37
CA ARG A 134 20.01 35.70 21.20
C ARG A 134 18.52 35.84 21.50
N ARG A 135 17.86 36.86 20.95
CA ARG A 135 16.45 37.16 21.26
C ARG A 135 15.49 35.96 21.05
N ASN A 136 15.84 35.02 20.18
CA ASN A 136 15.07 33.82 19.86
C ASN A 136 15.47 32.58 20.69
N ASP A 137 16.59 32.65 21.44
CA ASP A 137 17.12 31.56 22.28
C ASP A 137 16.79 31.75 23.77
N MET A 138 16.01 32.79 24.12
CA MET A 138 15.63 33.09 25.50
C MET A 138 14.54 32.10 25.96
N PRO A 139 14.74 31.36 27.07
CA PRO A 139 13.73 30.43 27.57
C PRO A 139 12.51 31.19 28.12
N TYR A 140 11.31 30.78 27.71
CA TYR A 140 10.06 31.31 28.27
C TYR A 140 9.96 31.05 29.78
N SER A 141 9.51 32.05 30.52
CA SER A 141 9.03 31.86 31.91
C SER A 141 7.81 30.92 31.95
N PRO A 142 7.49 30.32 33.11
CA PRO A 142 6.28 29.52 33.28
C PRO A 142 5.00 30.27 32.87
N GLU A 143 4.92 31.56 33.20
CA GLU A 143 3.78 32.43 32.92
C GLU A 143 3.64 32.70 31.41
N GLU A 144 4.75 33.03 30.73
CA GLU A 144 4.76 33.20 29.27
C GLU A 144 4.44 31.90 28.53
N LYS A 145 4.87 30.74 29.06
CA LYS A 145 4.55 29.43 28.49
C LYS A 145 3.04 29.16 28.56
N VAL A 146 2.39 29.45 29.69
CA VAL A 146 0.93 29.34 29.83
C VAL A 146 0.20 30.30 28.89
N ALA A 147 0.70 31.54 28.74
CA ALA A 147 0.13 32.50 27.79
C ALA A 147 0.28 32.04 26.33
N LEU A 148 1.43 31.45 25.96
CA LEU A 148 1.68 30.87 24.64
C LEU A 148 0.75 29.67 24.37
N GLU A 149 0.58 28.75 25.32
CA GLU A 149 -0.33 27.61 25.23
C GLU A 149 -1.79 28.06 25.03
N ALA A 150 -2.23 29.07 25.81
CA ALA A 150 -3.55 29.66 25.66
C ALA A 150 -3.75 30.34 24.29
N GLN A 151 -2.76 31.08 23.81
CA GLN A 151 -2.83 31.76 22.51
C GLN A 151 -2.75 30.76 21.33
N ALA A 152 -2.00 29.66 21.47
CA ALA A 152 -1.98 28.56 20.52
C ALA A 152 -3.36 27.90 20.39
N LEU A 153 -4.04 27.62 21.51
CA LEU A 153 -5.41 27.11 21.51
C LEU A 153 -6.37 28.09 20.80
N ARG A 154 -6.28 29.39 21.09
CA ARG A 154 -7.10 30.42 20.42
C ARG A 154 -6.86 30.47 18.91
N ALA A 155 -5.61 30.34 18.47
CA ALA A 155 -5.27 30.27 17.05
C ALA A 155 -5.90 29.04 16.37
N ILE A 156 -5.74 27.84 16.96
CA ILE A 156 -6.37 26.60 16.47
C ILE A 156 -7.89 26.74 16.37
N VAL A 157 -8.56 27.22 17.41
CA VAL A 157 -10.02 27.31 17.46
C VAL A 157 -10.56 28.35 16.46
N SER A 158 -9.93 29.53 16.38
CA SER A 158 -10.39 30.60 15.48
C SER A 158 -10.11 30.35 14.00
N SER A 159 -8.99 29.73 13.65
CA SER A 159 -8.72 29.31 12.26
C SER A 159 -9.33 27.95 11.91
N GLY A 160 -9.81 27.21 12.92
CA GLY A 160 -10.25 25.82 12.82
C GLY A 160 -9.14 24.85 12.39
N ALA A 161 -7.87 25.18 12.64
CA ALA A 161 -6.73 24.33 12.23
C ALA A 161 -6.72 22.98 12.98
N PRO A 162 -6.08 21.93 12.43
CA PRO A 162 -5.88 20.68 13.18
C PRO A 162 -4.99 20.91 14.41
N PHE A 163 -5.25 20.18 15.50
CA PHE A 163 -4.44 20.25 16.72
C PHE A 163 -2.95 19.94 16.51
N GLN A 164 -2.62 19.22 15.43
CA GLN A 164 -1.25 18.90 15.04
C GLN A 164 -0.48 20.08 14.42
N LEU A 165 -1.12 21.24 14.12
CA LEU A 165 -0.49 22.37 13.42
C LEU A 165 0.86 22.79 14.04
N PHE A 166 0.93 22.98 15.36
CA PHE A 166 2.16 23.41 16.04
C PHE A 166 3.21 22.29 16.20
N ALA A 167 2.86 21.04 15.89
CA ALA A 167 3.79 19.92 15.84
C ALA A 167 4.53 19.83 14.49
N ASP A 168 3.99 20.44 13.43
CA ASP A 168 4.56 20.44 12.08
C ASP A 168 5.99 21.04 12.03
N PRO A 169 6.92 20.46 11.25
CA PRO A 169 8.29 20.97 11.17
C PRO A 169 8.40 22.37 10.55
N GLU A 170 7.66 22.68 9.48
CA GLU A 170 7.72 24.01 8.84
C GLU A 170 7.12 25.08 9.76
N MET A 171 6.06 24.77 10.50
CA MET A 171 5.54 25.69 11.51
C MET A 171 6.57 26.02 12.59
N LYS A 172 7.36 25.04 13.06
CA LYS A 172 8.45 25.28 14.03
C LYS A 172 9.58 26.11 13.44
N ILE A 173 10.00 25.83 12.20
CA ILE A 173 11.01 26.62 11.48
C ILE A 173 10.52 28.06 11.32
N LEU A 174 9.25 28.25 10.95
CA LEU A 174 8.61 29.55 10.82
C LEU A 174 8.63 30.34 12.14
N PHE A 175 8.26 29.74 13.28
CA PHE A 175 8.38 30.41 14.58
C PHE A 175 9.83 30.75 14.95
N GLY A 176 10.80 29.90 14.59
CA GLY A 176 12.22 30.15 14.81
C GLY A 176 12.77 31.37 14.06
N ILE A 177 12.23 31.69 12.87
CA ILE A 177 12.63 32.87 12.08
C ILE A 177 11.83 34.14 12.39
N MET A 178 10.66 34.03 13.02
CA MET A 178 9.83 35.20 13.35
C MET A 178 10.53 36.14 14.34
N ARG A 179 10.18 37.43 14.22
CA ARG A 179 10.59 38.52 15.12
C ARG A 179 9.33 39.21 15.66
N THR A 180 9.46 40.12 16.63
CA THR A 180 8.30 40.79 17.24
C THR A 180 7.47 41.64 16.27
N THR A 181 8.02 42.07 15.14
CA THR A 181 7.31 42.78 14.06
C THR A 181 6.95 41.85 12.88
N ALA A 182 6.95 40.53 13.09
CA ALA A 182 6.54 39.57 12.06
C ALA A 182 5.13 39.81 11.50
N PRO A 183 4.10 40.21 12.29
CA PRO A 183 2.75 40.46 11.77
C PRO A 183 2.70 41.43 10.57
N ASP A 184 3.55 42.46 10.58
CA ASP A 184 3.63 43.48 9.52
C ASP A 184 4.27 42.95 8.21
N ALA A 185 5.01 41.83 8.31
CA ALA A 185 5.77 41.22 7.22
C ALA A 185 5.17 39.90 6.70
N LEU A 186 4.07 39.41 7.30
CA LEU A 186 3.44 38.17 6.88
C LEU A 186 2.84 38.28 5.46
N PRO A 187 3.11 37.33 4.55
CA PRO A 187 2.61 37.40 3.18
C PRO A 187 1.09 37.17 3.14
N SER A 188 0.39 37.96 2.32
CA SER A 188 -1.06 37.78 2.13
C SER A 188 -1.38 36.47 1.39
N PRO A 189 -2.61 35.92 1.52
CA PRO A 189 -3.02 34.69 0.83
C PRO A 189 -2.83 34.74 -0.70
N LYS A 190 -2.95 35.93 -1.32
CA LYS A 190 -2.71 36.17 -2.75
C LYS A 190 -1.23 36.03 -3.13
N VAL A 191 -0.31 36.40 -2.24
CA VAL A 191 1.15 36.26 -2.43
C VAL A 191 1.57 34.80 -2.23
N ILE A 192 1.04 34.13 -1.20
CA ILE A 192 1.29 32.70 -0.94
C ILE A 192 0.77 31.84 -2.10
N GLY A 193 -0.54 31.82 -2.33
CA GLY A 193 -1.19 31.03 -3.38
C GLY A 193 -1.09 31.62 -4.78
N GLY A 194 0.01 32.32 -5.06
CA GLY A 194 0.31 33.03 -6.30
C GLY A 194 1.81 33.00 -6.55
N ARG A 195 2.49 34.14 -6.34
CA ARG A 195 3.93 34.29 -6.62
C ARG A 195 4.78 33.24 -5.91
N LEU A 196 4.60 33.04 -4.60
CA LEU A 196 5.46 32.14 -3.82
C LEU A 196 5.24 30.67 -4.22
N LEU A 197 3.97 30.25 -4.36
CA LEU A 197 3.64 28.90 -4.83
C LEU A 197 4.14 28.62 -6.26
N ASN A 198 4.04 29.59 -7.17
CA ASN A 198 4.57 29.42 -8.53
C ASN A 198 6.08 29.21 -8.52
N SER A 199 6.85 30.09 -7.84
CA SER A 199 8.32 29.96 -7.78
C SER A 199 8.77 28.66 -7.10
N ALA A 200 8.12 28.26 -6.00
CA ALA A 200 8.41 26.97 -5.36
C ALA A 200 8.07 25.77 -6.27
N ALA A 201 6.98 25.85 -7.04
CA ALA A 201 6.62 24.80 -7.98
C ALA A 201 7.58 24.74 -9.18
N GLU A 202 8.08 25.88 -9.67
CA GLU A 202 9.13 25.95 -10.70
C GLU A 202 10.44 25.29 -10.22
N GLU A 203 10.87 25.57 -8.98
CA GLU A 203 12.04 24.90 -8.39
C GLU A 203 11.85 23.38 -8.30
N VAL A 204 10.68 22.91 -7.87
CA VAL A 204 10.37 21.47 -7.78
C VAL A 204 10.28 20.83 -9.16
N GLU A 205 9.68 21.50 -10.13
CA GLU A 205 9.60 21.06 -11.53
C GLU A 205 11.00 20.90 -12.15
N GLU A 206 11.95 21.80 -11.84
CA GLU A 206 13.36 21.65 -12.22
C GLU A 206 14.10 20.53 -11.47
N LYS A 207 13.80 20.29 -10.18
CA LYS A 207 14.30 19.09 -9.47
C LYS A 207 13.80 17.81 -10.16
N ILE A 208 12.51 17.76 -10.50
CA ILE A 208 11.86 16.62 -11.16
C ILE A 208 12.51 16.33 -12.53
N LYS A 209 12.68 17.35 -13.39
CA LYS A 209 13.41 17.22 -14.67
C LYS A 209 14.80 16.64 -14.50
N LYS A 210 15.58 17.12 -13.52
CA LYS A 210 16.94 16.61 -13.24
C LYS A 210 16.94 15.14 -12.80
N VAL A 211 15.92 14.69 -12.06
CA VAL A 211 15.78 13.28 -11.63
C VAL A 211 15.41 12.35 -12.80
N MET A 212 14.67 12.85 -13.79
CA MET A 212 14.13 12.07 -14.91
C MET A 212 15.01 12.02 -16.15
N LYS A 213 15.80 13.07 -16.40
CA LYS A 213 16.55 13.25 -17.63
C LYS A 213 17.43 12.02 -17.94
N GLY A 214 17.25 11.43 -19.11
CA GLY A 214 17.97 10.26 -19.59
C GLY A 214 17.57 8.92 -18.95
N LYS A 215 16.64 8.90 -17.99
CA LYS A 215 16.19 7.65 -17.35
C LYS A 215 15.13 6.92 -18.19
N LEU A 216 15.18 5.59 -18.12
CA LEU A 216 14.05 4.71 -18.43
C LEU A 216 13.10 4.74 -17.23
N LEU A 217 11.82 5.06 -17.45
CA LEU A 217 10.80 5.12 -16.39
C LEU A 217 9.44 4.62 -16.90
N GLY A 218 8.49 4.48 -15.98
CA GLY A 218 7.09 4.23 -16.35
C GLY A 218 6.15 5.27 -15.78
N ILE A 219 4.97 5.34 -16.37
CA ILE A 219 3.90 6.24 -15.97
C ILE A 219 2.63 5.47 -15.61
N CYS A 220 1.80 6.08 -14.78
CA CYS A 220 0.46 5.60 -14.49
C CYS A 220 -0.51 6.78 -14.48
N THR A 221 -1.72 6.56 -15.00
CA THR A 221 -2.78 7.57 -15.02
C THR A 221 -4.08 6.97 -14.49
N ASP A 222 -4.59 7.59 -13.43
CA ASP A 222 -5.83 7.19 -12.76
C ASP A 222 -6.72 8.44 -12.59
N GLY A 223 -8.03 8.25 -12.46
CA GLY A 223 -9.01 9.32 -12.58
C GLY A 223 -10.03 9.35 -11.44
N TRP A 224 -10.23 10.53 -10.85
CA TRP A 224 -11.29 10.78 -9.87
C TRP A 224 -12.26 11.86 -10.34
N LYS A 225 -13.42 11.94 -9.69
CA LYS A 225 -14.35 13.08 -9.85
C LYS A 225 -14.09 14.06 -8.72
N GLY A 226 -13.72 15.29 -9.05
CA GLY A 226 -13.59 16.38 -8.07
C GLY A 226 -14.95 16.88 -7.59
N ASN A 227 -14.94 17.68 -6.53
CA ASN A 227 -16.18 18.16 -5.88
C ASN A 227 -17.04 19.03 -6.82
N HIS A 228 -16.44 19.62 -7.86
CA HIS A 228 -17.11 20.36 -8.93
C HIS A 228 -17.68 19.47 -10.06
N ARG A 229 -17.72 18.15 -9.87
CA ARG A 229 -18.12 17.11 -10.86
C ARG A 229 -17.23 17.01 -12.11
N GLU A 230 -16.16 17.79 -12.15
CA GLU A 230 -15.05 17.64 -13.08
C GLU A 230 -14.38 16.26 -12.94
N THR A 231 -14.02 15.63 -14.05
CA THR A 231 -13.19 14.42 -14.04
C THR A 231 -11.73 14.86 -14.15
N VAL A 232 -10.91 14.49 -13.17
CA VAL A 232 -9.49 14.82 -13.13
C VAL A 232 -8.70 13.52 -13.20
N ASN A 233 -7.80 13.42 -14.16
CA ASN A 233 -6.83 12.34 -14.26
C ASN A 233 -5.49 12.85 -13.74
N GLY A 234 -4.91 12.19 -12.75
CA GLY A 234 -3.53 12.46 -12.37
C GLY A 234 -2.57 11.59 -13.15
N LEU A 235 -1.56 12.22 -13.74
CA LEU A 235 -0.45 11.55 -14.39
C LEU A 235 0.72 11.50 -13.43
N CYS A 236 1.06 10.30 -12.96
CA CYS A 236 2.22 10.06 -12.09
C CYS A 236 3.28 9.23 -12.83
N THR A 237 4.52 9.33 -12.37
CA THR A 237 5.60 8.39 -12.72
C THR A 237 6.07 7.62 -11.50
N ASN A 238 6.77 6.51 -11.74
CA ASN A 238 7.61 5.86 -10.76
C ASN A 238 9.08 5.90 -11.22
N VAL A 239 9.96 6.45 -10.39
CA VAL A 239 11.41 6.47 -10.60
C VAL A 239 12.06 5.92 -9.33
N ASP A 240 12.77 4.80 -9.46
CA ASP A 240 13.44 4.10 -8.36
C ASP A 240 12.51 3.86 -7.15
N PHE A 241 11.28 3.39 -7.43
CA PHE A 241 10.18 3.15 -6.48
C PHE A 241 9.66 4.39 -5.73
N LYS A 242 10.08 5.60 -6.10
CA LYS A 242 9.49 6.85 -5.64
C LYS A 242 8.53 7.39 -6.69
N VAL A 243 7.32 7.75 -6.24
CA VAL A 243 6.26 8.29 -7.09
C VAL A 243 6.33 9.80 -7.15
N TYR A 244 6.21 10.35 -8.35
CA TYR A 244 6.17 11.79 -8.60
C TYR A 244 4.92 12.14 -9.41
N LEU A 245 4.16 13.14 -8.97
CA LEU A 245 3.07 13.74 -9.73
C LEU A 245 3.65 14.61 -10.86
N LEU A 246 3.27 14.33 -12.11
CA LEU A 246 3.70 15.10 -13.27
C LEU A 246 2.71 16.20 -13.64
N GLU A 247 1.42 15.87 -13.65
CA GLU A 247 0.35 16.75 -14.09
C GLU A 247 -1.01 16.28 -13.56
N LEU A 248 -1.87 17.21 -13.17
CA LEU A 248 -3.31 16.99 -13.01
C LEU A 248 -4.06 17.47 -14.25
N ILE A 249 -4.62 16.52 -15.01
CA ILE A 249 -5.25 16.73 -16.31
C ILE A 249 -6.77 16.76 -16.14
N ASN A 250 -7.43 17.82 -16.61
CA ASN A 250 -8.89 17.85 -16.69
C ASN A 250 -9.36 16.97 -17.86
N ALA A 251 -9.96 15.82 -17.53
CA ALA A 251 -10.47 14.82 -18.47
C ALA A 251 -12.00 14.86 -18.59
N THR A 252 -12.65 15.97 -18.23
CA THR A 252 -14.13 16.07 -18.23
C THR A 252 -14.73 15.99 -19.64
N ALA A 253 -14.00 16.48 -20.65
CA ALA A 253 -14.42 16.41 -22.06
C ALA A 253 -13.93 15.12 -22.77
N ASP A 254 -13.11 14.30 -22.10
CA ASP A 254 -12.52 13.12 -22.72
C ASP A 254 -13.52 11.98 -22.85
N LYS A 255 -13.62 11.42 -24.06
CA LYS A 255 -14.39 10.19 -24.27
C LYS A 255 -13.68 8.99 -23.64
N LYS A 256 -14.46 8.07 -23.06
CA LYS A 256 -13.95 6.87 -22.38
C LYS A 256 -13.96 5.60 -23.26
N ASP A 257 -14.09 5.75 -24.58
CA ASP A 257 -13.93 4.65 -25.52
C ASP A 257 -12.45 4.29 -25.75
N GLY A 258 -12.19 3.06 -26.20
CA GLY A 258 -10.84 2.54 -26.41
C GLY A 258 -9.97 3.39 -27.36
N PRO A 259 -10.44 3.75 -28.58
CA PRO A 259 -9.73 4.65 -29.47
C PRO A 259 -9.33 5.99 -28.82
N SER A 260 -10.27 6.70 -28.18
CA SER A 260 -9.99 7.97 -27.52
C SER A 260 -8.98 7.82 -26.37
N GLN A 261 -9.09 6.75 -25.57
CA GLN A 261 -8.11 6.43 -24.53
C GLN A 261 -6.72 6.12 -25.12
N CYS A 262 -6.63 5.41 -26.24
CA CYS A 262 -5.37 5.16 -26.94
C CYS A 262 -4.67 6.45 -27.37
N GLU A 263 -5.42 7.39 -27.94
CA GLU A 263 -4.90 8.69 -28.37
C GLU A 263 -4.42 9.54 -27.17
N ASN A 264 -5.21 9.56 -26.08
CA ASN A 264 -4.84 10.27 -24.85
C ASN A 264 -3.59 9.67 -24.20
N PHE A 265 -3.46 8.35 -24.14
CA PHE A 265 -2.26 7.68 -23.63
C PHE A 265 -1.02 7.99 -24.48
N ALA A 266 -1.14 7.99 -25.82
CA ALA A 266 -0.05 8.36 -26.72
C ALA A 266 0.41 9.83 -26.46
N LYS A 267 -0.54 10.78 -26.40
CA LYS A 267 -0.26 12.19 -26.09
C LYS A 267 0.38 12.39 -24.72
N MET A 268 -0.03 11.63 -23.70
CA MET A 268 0.59 11.68 -22.37
C MET A 268 2.05 11.22 -22.41
N ILE A 269 2.34 10.12 -23.10
CA ILE A 269 3.70 9.61 -23.27
C ILE A 269 4.58 10.65 -23.97
N ASP A 270 4.16 11.13 -25.15
CA ASP A 270 4.95 12.09 -25.95
C ASP A 270 5.24 13.37 -25.18
N ARG A 271 4.25 13.88 -24.43
CA ARG A 271 4.40 15.07 -23.59
C ARG A 271 5.41 14.85 -22.46
N VAL A 272 5.37 13.69 -21.79
CA VAL A 272 6.29 13.37 -20.68
C VAL A 272 7.72 13.24 -21.19
N GLU A 273 7.93 12.48 -22.26
CA GLU A 273 9.26 12.29 -22.85
C GLU A 273 9.86 13.62 -23.32
N LEU A 274 9.07 14.46 -24.02
CA LEU A 274 9.51 15.78 -24.48
C LEU A 274 9.80 16.75 -23.31
N LYS A 275 8.94 16.80 -22.29
CA LYS A 275 9.04 17.77 -21.18
C LYS A 275 10.17 17.47 -20.20
N TYR A 276 10.40 16.18 -19.92
CA TYR A 276 11.37 15.73 -18.90
C TYR A 276 12.64 15.11 -19.48
N GLY A 277 12.70 14.89 -20.81
CA GLY A 277 13.87 14.31 -21.48
C GLY A 277 14.17 12.88 -21.04
N CYS A 278 13.11 12.09 -20.79
CA CYS A 278 13.16 10.71 -20.32
C CYS A 278 12.56 9.75 -21.35
N PHE A 279 12.69 8.44 -21.12
CA PHE A 279 12.13 7.41 -21.98
C PHE A 279 11.10 6.58 -21.21
N VAL A 280 9.84 6.61 -21.65
CA VAL A 280 8.77 5.78 -21.09
C VAL A 280 8.88 4.36 -21.66
N ILE A 281 9.06 3.38 -20.76
CA ILE A 281 9.10 1.96 -21.08
C ILE A 281 7.78 1.23 -20.75
N TYR A 282 7.00 1.74 -19.80
CA TYR A 282 5.68 1.18 -19.47
C TYR A 282 4.62 2.23 -19.11
N LEU A 283 3.36 1.89 -19.39
CA LEU A 283 2.18 2.62 -18.95
C LEU A 283 1.21 1.66 -18.25
N THR A 284 0.95 1.91 -16.97
CA THR A 284 -0.02 1.14 -16.17
C THR A 284 -1.33 1.92 -16.05
N THR A 285 -2.43 1.33 -16.49
CA THR A 285 -3.79 1.88 -16.30
C THR A 285 -4.78 0.84 -15.77
N ASP A 286 -5.93 1.30 -15.30
CA ASP A 286 -6.96 0.48 -14.68
C ASP A 286 -7.59 -0.50 -15.69
N ALA A 287 -8.36 -1.46 -15.22
CA ALA A 287 -8.90 -2.52 -16.08
C ALA A 287 -10.30 -2.25 -16.62
N ASN A 288 -10.81 -1.01 -16.55
CA ASN A 288 -12.07 -0.66 -17.20
C ASN A 288 -11.99 -0.92 -18.73
N GLY A 289 -13.14 -1.15 -19.36
CA GLY A 289 -13.20 -1.55 -20.78
C GLY A 289 -12.54 -0.55 -21.73
N GLY A 290 -12.67 0.75 -21.47
CA GLY A 290 -12.03 1.82 -22.22
C GLY A 290 -10.51 1.77 -22.12
N SER A 291 -9.99 1.79 -20.89
CA SER A 291 -8.55 1.69 -20.59
C SER A 291 -7.93 0.40 -21.14
N LYS A 292 -8.59 -0.77 -20.96
CA LYS A 292 -8.14 -2.06 -21.48
C LYS A 292 -8.03 -2.04 -23.00
N LYS A 293 -9.06 -1.57 -23.70
CA LYS A 293 -9.06 -1.46 -25.16
C LYS A 293 -8.05 -0.42 -25.66
N GLY A 294 -7.92 0.71 -24.96
CA GLY A 294 -6.91 1.74 -25.23
C GLY A 294 -5.48 1.21 -25.14
N ARG A 295 -5.13 0.46 -24.08
CA ARG A 295 -3.83 -0.22 -23.98
C ARG A 295 -3.60 -1.24 -25.09
N ILE A 296 -4.61 -2.04 -25.46
CA ILE A 296 -4.50 -3.03 -26.54
C ILE A 296 -4.26 -2.35 -27.91
N LEU A 297 -4.89 -1.20 -28.17
CA LEU A 297 -4.65 -0.42 -29.39
C LEU A 297 -3.27 0.26 -29.36
N LEU A 298 -2.89 0.84 -28.23
CA LEU A 298 -1.57 1.47 -28.05
C LEU A 298 -0.44 0.46 -28.23
N GLY A 299 -0.59 -0.77 -27.74
CA GLY A 299 0.40 -1.84 -27.93
C GLY A 299 0.53 -2.33 -29.37
N LYS A 300 -0.43 -2.04 -30.25
CA LYS A 300 -0.28 -2.25 -31.71
C LYS A 300 0.46 -1.09 -32.38
N GLN A 301 0.22 0.14 -31.93
CA GLN A 301 0.86 1.35 -32.47
C GLN A 301 2.30 1.51 -31.99
N ARG A 302 2.57 1.11 -30.74
CA ARG A 302 3.84 1.28 -30.01
C ARG A 302 4.27 -0.04 -29.36
N PRO A 303 4.65 -1.07 -30.14
CA PRO A 303 4.90 -2.42 -29.64
C PRO A 303 6.04 -2.52 -28.63
N TRP A 304 6.95 -1.54 -28.59
CA TRP A 304 8.05 -1.49 -27.64
C TRP A 304 7.62 -1.18 -26.18
N LEU A 305 6.40 -0.68 -25.97
CA LEU A 305 5.88 -0.39 -24.65
C LEU A 305 5.38 -1.65 -23.94
N ILE A 306 5.55 -1.69 -22.61
CA ILE A 306 4.92 -2.66 -21.71
C ILE A 306 3.65 -2.01 -21.13
N LEU A 307 2.49 -2.65 -21.32
CA LEU A 307 1.18 -2.04 -21.05
C LEU A 307 0.32 -2.87 -20.08
N PRO A 308 0.78 -3.09 -18.84
CA PRO A 308 0.09 -3.92 -17.86
C PRO A 308 -1.21 -3.27 -17.39
N SER A 309 -2.16 -4.10 -16.97
CA SER A 309 -3.26 -3.66 -16.10
C SER A 309 -2.74 -3.36 -14.71
N CYS A 310 -3.43 -2.47 -13.99
CA CYS A 310 -3.19 -2.27 -12.56
C CYS A 310 -3.49 -3.56 -11.77
N TRP A 311 -2.46 -4.21 -11.23
CA TRP A 311 -2.63 -5.44 -10.48
C TRP A 311 -3.28 -5.22 -9.12
N ALA A 312 -3.04 -4.10 -8.43
CA ALA A 312 -3.78 -3.75 -7.22
C ALA A 312 -5.31 -3.83 -7.45
N HIS A 313 -5.77 -3.34 -8.60
CA HIS A 313 -7.15 -3.44 -9.03
C HIS A 313 -7.53 -4.87 -9.49
N GLN A 314 -6.65 -5.62 -10.16
CA GLN A 314 -6.91 -7.04 -10.48
C GLN A 314 -7.17 -7.89 -9.22
N PHE A 315 -6.39 -7.72 -8.15
CA PHE A 315 -6.61 -8.46 -6.90
C PHE A 315 -7.93 -8.07 -6.20
N GLN A 316 -8.33 -6.80 -6.26
CA GLN A 316 -9.68 -6.38 -5.81
C GLN A 316 -10.80 -7.06 -6.62
N LEU A 317 -10.63 -7.20 -7.95
CA LEU A 317 -11.60 -7.91 -8.78
C LEU A 317 -11.62 -9.43 -8.54
N ILE A 318 -10.50 -10.06 -8.14
CA ILE A 318 -10.46 -11.46 -7.69
C ILE A 318 -11.30 -11.64 -6.41
N LEU A 319 -11.29 -10.65 -5.51
CA LEU A 319 -12.05 -10.69 -4.26
C LEU A 319 -13.56 -10.67 -4.53
N GLY A 320 -14.03 -9.79 -5.43
CA GLY A 320 -15.42 -9.87 -5.89
C GLY A 320 -15.72 -11.19 -6.61
N ASP A 321 -14.79 -11.70 -7.42
CA ASP A 321 -14.99 -12.94 -8.19
C ASP A 321 -15.23 -14.16 -7.30
N TYR A 322 -14.70 -14.16 -6.08
CA TYR A 322 -14.99 -15.16 -5.04
C TYR A 322 -16.46 -15.13 -4.61
N PHE A 323 -16.99 -13.96 -4.23
CA PHE A 323 -18.41 -13.82 -3.87
C PHE A 323 -19.35 -14.19 -5.03
N LYS A 324 -18.94 -13.88 -6.27
CA LYS A 324 -19.65 -14.22 -7.51
C LYS A 324 -19.80 -15.74 -7.77
N VAL A 325 -19.03 -16.58 -7.10
CA VAL A 325 -19.00 -18.04 -7.30
C VAL A 325 -19.22 -18.83 -6.01
N ASN A 326 -19.51 -18.14 -4.91
CA ASN A 326 -19.75 -18.73 -3.60
C ASN A 326 -20.95 -17.98 -2.96
N ASP A 327 -22.16 -18.44 -3.27
CA ASP A 327 -23.39 -17.83 -2.78
C ASP A 327 -23.46 -17.87 -1.24
N THR A 328 -23.02 -18.98 -0.62
CA THR A 328 -22.91 -19.12 0.83
C THR A 328 -22.04 -18.02 1.44
N ALA A 329 -20.87 -17.74 0.86
CA ALA A 329 -20.01 -16.64 1.29
C ALA A 329 -20.68 -15.27 1.12
N THR A 330 -21.46 -15.08 0.06
CA THR A 330 -22.22 -13.85 -0.20
C THR A 330 -23.31 -13.63 0.85
N TYR A 331 -24.06 -14.67 1.24
CA TYR A 331 -25.05 -14.58 2.33
C TYR A 331 -24.40 -14.32 3.68
N ILE A 332 -23.34 -15.04 4.04
CA ILE A 332 -22.57 -14.83 5.28
C ILE A 332 -22.01 -13.40 5.36
N ALA A 333 -21.47 -12.87 4.26
CA ALA A 333 -20.94 -11.51 4.19
C ALA A 333 -22.05 -10.44 4.24
N GLU A 334 -23.23 -10.71 3.68
CA GLU A 334 -24.41 -9.86 3.82
C GLU A 334 -24.85 -9.78 5.29
N ASP A 335 -25.03 -10.92 5.95
CA ASP A 335 -25.46 -10.99 7.35
C ASP A 335 -24.44 -10.34 8.29
N ALA A 336 -23.14 -10.54 8.05
CA ALA A 336 -22.07 -9.86 8.80
C ALA A 336 -22.11 -8.34 8.61
N THR A 337 -22.37 -7.87 7.37
CA THR A 337 -22.53 -6.45 7.06
C THR A 337 -23.77 -5.86 7.72
N GLY A 338 -24.90 -6.58 7.67
CA GLY A 338 -26.15 -6.23 8.32
C GLY A 338 -26.01 -6.14 9.84
N LEU A 339 -25.32 -7.09 10.47
CA LEU A 339 -25.07 -7.10 11.91
C LEU A 339 -24.21 -5.89 12.35
N ILE A 340 -23.15 -5.57 11.60
CA ILE A 340 -22.30 -4.39 11.84
C ILE A 340 -23.09 -3.09 11.69
N ALA A 341 -23.93 -3.00 10.66
CA ALA A 341 -24.81 -1.86 10.43
C ALA A 341 -25.83 -1.69 11.58
N TRP A 342 -26.50 -2.77 11.96
CA TRP A 342 -27.49 -2.78 13.03
C TRP A 342 -26.91 -2.31 14.37
N ILE A 343 -25.73 -2.84 14.77
CA ILE A 343 -25.05 -2.40 16.00
C ILE A 343 -24.70 -0.90 15.92
N ASN A 344 -24.14 -0.44 14.81
CA ASN A 344 -23.73 0.97 14.69
C ASN A 344 -24.91 1.96 14.66
N ASN A 345 -26.06 1.55 14.12
CA ASN A 345 -27.26 2.40 14.05
C ASN A 345 -28.04 2.46 15.38
N HIS A 346 -27.91 1.46 16.27
CA HIS A 346 -28.64 1.39 17.53
C HIS A 346 -27.72 1.66 18.75
N SER A 347 -27.47 2.94 19.04
CA SER A 347 -26.52 3.37 20.09
C SER A 347 -26.74 2.74 21.47
N ARG A 348 -28.00 2.58 21.92
CA ARG A 348 -28.32 1.94 23.20
C ARG A 348 -28.02 0.43 23.20
N VAL A 349 -28.28 -0.25 22.10
CA VAL A 349 -27.92 -1.67 21.91
C VAL A 349 -26.40 -1.83 21.89
N ARG A 350 -25.71 -0.96 21.15
CA ARG A 350 -24.25 -0.94 21.11
C ARG A 350 -23.61 -0.76 22.49
N MET A 351 -24.16 0.10 23.36
CA MET A 351 -23.65 0.25 24.72
C MET A 351 -23.67 -1.06 25.52
N ILE A 352 -24.67 -1.93 25.32
CA ILE A 352 -24.75 -3.24 25.98
C ILE A 352 -23.60 -4.15 25.51
N PHE A 353 -23.31 -4.14 24.20
CA PHE A 353 -22.20 -4.90 23.63
C PHE A 353 -20.83 -4.34 24.01
N ASP A 354 -20.66 -3.01 24.02
CA ASP A 354 -19.44 -2.32 24.45
C ASP A 354 -19.14 -2.60 25.93
N GLU A 355 -20.15 -2.76 26.78
CA GLU A 355 -19.98 -3.13 28.20
C GLU A 355 -19.65 -4.62 28.40
N ALA A 356 -20.18 -5.51 27.56
CA ALA A 356 -19.76 -6.92 27.53
C ALA A 356 -18.28 -7.06 27.11
N GLN A 357 -17.84 -6.30 26.09
CA GLN A 357 -16.42 -6.20 25.73
C GLN A 357 -15.56 -5.70 26.90
N ARG A 358 -16.00 -4.63 27.60
CA ARG A 358 -15.32 -4.11 28.79
C ARG A 358 -15.17 -5.20 29.85
N THR A 359 -16.25 -5.90 30.17
CA THR A 359 -16.29 -6.92 31.24
C THR A 359 -15.32 -8.06 30.95
N ILE A 360 -15.36 -8.65 29.76
CA ILE A 360 -14.49 -9.75 29.36
C ILE A 360 -13.02 -9.32 29.37
N THR A 361 -12.70 -8.16 28.81
CA THR A 361 -11.31 -7.69 28.72
C THR A 361 -10.75 -7.27 30.08
N GLN A 362 -11.58 -6.66 30.93
CA GLN A 362 -11.24 -6.33 32.32
C GLN A 362 -10.89 -7.59 33.14
N ASN A 363 -11.63 -8.69 32.97
CA ASN A 363 -11.31 -9.98 33.58
C ASN A 363 -9.97 -10.55 33.10
N ALA A 364 -9.55 -10.22 31.88
CA ALA A 364 -8.21 -10.50 31.34
C ALA A 364 -7.15 -9.43 31.70
N GLY A 365 -7.45 -8.53 32.64
CA GLY A 365 -6.52 -7.53 33.18
C GLY A 365 -6.30 -6.29 32.31
N ARG A 366 -7.15 -6.02 31.31
CA ARG A 366 -7.06 -4.83 30.43
C ARG A 366 -8.42 -4.34 29.99
N ILE A 367 -8.81 -3.11 30.31
CA ILE A 367 -10.04 -2.53 29.76
C ILE A 367 -9.83 -2.19 28.27
N LEU A 368 -10.53 -2.88 27.37
CA LEU A 368 -10.47 -2.64 25.93
C LEU A 368 -11.87 -2.81 25.30
N VAL A 369 -12.36 -1.73 24.67
CA VAL A 369 -13.59 -1.76 23.85
C VAL A 369 -13.18 -1.49 22.41
N LEU A 370 -13.53 -2.38 21.49
CA LEU A 370 -13.20 -2.27 20.07
C LEU A 370 -14.37 -1.66 19.30
N ALA A 371 -14.07 -0.77 18.36
CA ALA A 371 -15.06 -0.22 17.46
C ALA A 371 -15.49 -1.24 16.39
N TYR A 372 -16.78 -1.25 16.07
CA TYR A 372 -17.39 -1.94 14.93
C TYR A 372 -17.12 -1.16 13.65
N PHE A 373 -16.24 -1.69 12.79
CA PHE A 373 -15.86 -1.02 11.54
C PHE A 373 -16.90 -1.27 10.45
N VAL A 374 -17.35 -0.20 9.79
CA VAL A 374 -18.18 -0.28 8.58
C VAL A 374 -17.25 -0.34 7.36
N ALA A 375 -17.57 -1.19 6.39
CA ALA A 375 -16.75 -1.40 5.20
C ALA A 375 -17.07 -0.39 4.08
N ASN A 376 -16.08 -0.11 3.22
CA ASN A 376 -16.16 0.81 2.09
C ASN A 376 -16.32 0.03 0.77
N LEU A 377 -17.37 0.35 0.03
CA LEU A 377 -17.75 -0.19 -1.29
C LEU A 377 -16.61 -0.19 -2.30
N THR A 378 -15.81 0.86 -2.31
CA THR A 378 -14.72 1.04 -3.28
C THR A 378 -13.44 0.29 -2.90
N ARG A 379 -13.37 -0.27 -1.69
CA ARG A 379 -12.15 -0.86 -1.10
C ARG A 379 -12.48 -2.17 -0.40
N TRP A 380 -12.64 -3.25 -1.17
CA TRP A 380 -13.06 -4.57 -0.67
C TRP A 380 -12.23 -5.14 0.49
N THR A 381 -10.94 -4.82 0.60
CA THR A 381 -10.10 -5.18 1.76
C THR A 381 -10.62 -4.64 3.09
N THR A 382 -11.46 -3.60 3.08
CA THR A 382 -12.13 -3.09 4.30
C THR A 382 -13.24 -4.02 4.79
N HIS A 383 -13.88 -4.81 3.92
CA HIS A 383 -14.85 -5.84 4.32
C HIS A 383 -14.16 -6.94 5.13
N PHE A 384 -13.02 -7.44 4.65
CA PHE A 384 -12.19 -8.39 5.42
C PHE A 384 -11.81 -7.83 6.80
N VAL A 385 -11.39 -6.56 6.88
CA VAL A 385 -11.05 -5.92 8.17
C VAL A 385 -12.28 -5.77 9.08
N ALA A 386 -13.45 -5.44 8.52
CA ALA A 386 -14.72 -5.32 9.24
C ALA A 386 -15.20 -6.69 9.78
N PHE A 387 -15.17 -7.72 8.94
CA PHE A 387 -15.54 -9.10 9.30
C PHE A 387 -14.56 -9.71 10.31
N MET A 388 -13.26 -9.51 10.13
CA MET A 388 -12.25 -9.95 11.11
C MET A 388 -12.44 -9.24 12.45
N ARG A 389 -12.77 -7.94 12.44
CA ARG A 389 -13.10 -7.19 13.66
C ARG A 389 -14.35 -7.74 14.33
N LEU A 390 -15.42 -8.00 13.57
CA LEU A 390 -16.66 -8.60 14.08
C LEU A 390 -16.40 -9.98 14.72
N PHE A 391 -15.67 -10.85 14.03
CA PHE A 391 -15.31 -12.19 14.51
C PHE A 391 -14.50 -12.16 15.80
N LEU A 392 -13.56 -11.21 15.94
CA LEU A 392 -12.82 -10.99 17.21
C LEU A 392 -13.71 -10.56 18.38
N MET A 393 -14.93 -10.10 18.12
CA MET A 393 -15.91 -9.69 19.15
C MET A 393 -16.99 -10.76 19.40
N ARG A 394 -16.95 -11.92 18.70
CA ARG A 394 -17.94 -13.02 18.81
C ARG A 394 -18.31 -13.35 20.26
N GLU A 395 -17.32 -13.64 21.10
CA GLU A 395 -17.54 -14.03 22.50
C GLU A 395 -18.28 -12.95 23.30
N ALA A 396 -17.94 -11.67 23.11
CA ALA A 396 -18.60 -10.56 23.77
C ALA A 396 -20.05 -10.35 23.29
N LEU A 397 -20.30 -10.53 21.98
CA LEU A 397 -21.63 -10.47 21.40
C LEU A 397 -22.51 -11.63 21.92
N GLU A 398 -21.96 -12.85 21.93
CA GLU A 398 -22.65 -14.04 22.43
C GLU A 398 -23.01 -13.95 23.91
N VAL A 399 -22.06 -13.54 24.76
CA VAL A 399 -22.29 -13.34 26.20
C VAL A 399 -23.32 -12.24 26.45
N ALA A 400 -23.25 -11.13 25.70
CA ALA A 400 -24.25 -10.06 25.79
C ALA A 400 -25.64 -10.54 25.42
N VAL A 401 -25.81 -11.30 24.33
CA VAL A 401 -27.12 -11.86 23.96
C VAL A 401 -27.60 -12.88 24.99
N LEU A 402 -26.73 -13.76 25.51
CA LEU A 402 -27.10 -14.73 26.55
C LEU A 402 -27.62 -14.07 27.83
N GLN A 403 -26.94 -13.02 28.30
CA GLN A 403 -27.25 -12.38 29.57
C GLN A 403 -28.33 -11.29 29.45
N ASN A 404 -28.36 -10.57 28.33
CA ASN A 404 -29.11 -9.31 28.18
C ASN A 404 -30.11 -9.30 27.02
N ARG A 405 -30.51 -10.45 26.43
CA ARG A 405 -31.46 -10.50 25.27
C ARG A 405 -32.68 -9.59 25.44
N ALA A 406 -33.34 -9.64 26.59
CA ALA A 406 -34.51 -8.81 26.87
C ALA A 406 -34.19 -7.31 26.91
N ALA A 407 -33.04 -6.93 27.48
CA ALA A 407 -32.57 -5.55 27.52
C ALA A 407 -32.13 -5.04 26.14
N ILE A 408 -31.54 -5.89 25.29
CA ILE A 408 -31.20 -5.57 23.89
C ILE A 408 -32.46 -5.25 23.09
N ILE A 409 -33.48 -6.11 23.17
CA ILE A 409 -34.77 -5.90 22.50
C ILE A 409 -35.45 -4.62 23.01
N ALA A 410 -35.51 -4.41 24.33
CA ALA A 410 -36.07 -3.20 24.92
C ALA A 410 -35.27 -1.92 24.53
N ALA A 411 -33.95 -2.01 24.41
CA ALA A 411 -33.09 -0.91 24.00
C ALA A 411 -33.29 -0.48 22.53
N GLN A 412 -33.66 -1.42 21.65
CA GLN A 412 -34.01 -1.14 20.26
C GLN A 412 -35.44 -0.61 20.09
N VAL A 413 -36.43 -1.29 20.69
CA VAL A 413 -37.84 -0.88 20.60
C VAL A 413 -38.06 0.48 21.27
N GLY A 414 -37.41 0.72 22.42
CA GLY A 414 -37.41 2.01 23.10
C GLY A 414 -38.83 2.49 23.44
N ALA A 415 -39.23 3.63 22.85
CA ALA A 415 -40.55 4.22 23.00
C ALA A 415 -41.43 4.09 21.74
N ALA A 416 -41.04 3.24 20.78
CA ALA A 416 -41.88 2.96 19.61
C ALA A 416 -43.18 2.27 20.03
N VAL A 417 -44.23 2.49 19.23
CA VAL A 417 -45.58 1.95 19.44
C VAL A 417 -46.11 1.29 18.16
N SER A 418 -47.13 0.46 18.30
CA SER A 418 -47.84 -0.19 17.19
C SER A 418 -46.94 -1.01 16.26
N THR A 419 -47.03 -0.82 14.94
CA THR A 419 -46.34 -1.63 13.91
C THR A 419 -44.82 -1.47 13.95
N ASP A 420 -44.31 -0.26 14.20
CA ASP A 420 -42.86 -0.03 14.32
C ASP A 420 -42.25 -0.74 15.53
N ALA A 421 -42.97 -0.83 16.65
CA ALA A 421 -42.52 -1.58 17.82
C ALA A 421 -42.40 -3.09 17.51
N ALA A 422 -43.35 -3.64 16.75
CA ALA A 422 -43.31 -5.03 16.32
C ALA A 422 -42.12 -5.30 15.38
N ARG A 423 -41.94 -4.45 14.34
CA ARG A 423 -40.82 -4.57 13.40
C ARG A 423 -39.46 -4.42 14.08
N LEU A 424 -39.29 -3.42 14.95
CA LEU A 424 -38.05 -3.21 15.70
C LEU A 424 -37.74 -4.37 16.66
N LYS A 425 -38.78 -5.01 17.21
CA LYS A 425 -38.61 -6.24 18.01
C LYS A 425 -38.16 -7.40 17.14
N GLU A 426 -38.80 -7.62 16.00
CA GLU A 426 -38.44 -8.69 15.06
C GLU A 426 -37.00 -8.54 14.54
N ASP A 427 -36.60 -7.32 14.15
CA ASP A 427 -35.23 -6.98 13.78
C ASP A 427 -34.23 -7.31 14.91
N ALA A 428 -34.56 -6.92 16.16
CA ALA A 428 -33.72 -7.23 17.33
C ALA A 428 -33.59 -8.74 17.56
N GLU A 429 -34.69 -9.48 17.43
CA GLU A 429 -34.74 -10.92 17.64
C GLU A 429 -34.00 -11.68 16.53
N LYS A 430 -34.07 -11.21 15.27
CA LYS A 430 -33.28 -11.71 14.13
C LYS A 430 -31.77 -11.58 14.40
N TYR A 431 -31.27 -10.38 14.74
CA TYR A 431 -29.83 -10.20 14.99
C TYR A 431 -29.36 -10.91 16.27
N CYS A 432 -30.20 -11.00 17.31
CA CYS A 432 -29.90 -11.84 18.47
C CYS A 432 -29.82 -13.33 18.12
N ALA A 433 -30.67 -13.82 17.21
CA ALA A 433 -30.61 -15.19 16.72
C ALA A 433 -29.33 -15.43 15.89
N LEU A 434 -28.99 -14.52 14.97
CA LEU A 434 -27.78 -14.57 14.16
C LEU A 434 -26.49 -14.62 15.01
N ILE A 435 -26.40 -13.78 16.06
CA ILE A 435 -25.27 -13.80 17.01
C ILE A 435 -25.15 -15.16 17.73
N ARG A 436 -26.25 -15.88 17.92
CA ARG A 436 -26.29 -17.20 18.57
C ARG A 436 -26.18 -18.36 17.58
N ASP A 437 -26.24 -18.11 16.27
CA ASP A 437 -26.08 -19.15 15.26
C ASP A 437 -24.60 -19.49 15.07
N ARG A 438 -24.29 -20.76 15.28
CA ARG A 438 -22.95 -21.29 15.07
C ARG A 438 -22.60 -21.36 13.58
N ASN A 439 -23.57 -21.63 12.70
CA ASN A 439 -23.31 -21.77 11.28
C ASN A 439 -22.87 -20.44 10.66
N PHE A 440 -23.49 -19.32 11.07
CA PHE A 440 -23.02 -17.98 10.75
C PHE A 440 -21.55 -17.75 11.14
N TRP A 441 -21.15 -18.09 12.37
CA TRP A 441 -19.76 -17.86 12.82
C TRP A 441 -18.74 -18.81 12.17
N ASP A 442 -19.06 -20.10 12.04
CA ASP A 442 -18.18 -21.09 11.40
C ASP A 442 -18.04 -20.76 9.89
N GLY A 443 -19.13 -20.31 9.24
CA GLY A 443 -19.11 -19.80 7.86
C GLY A 443 -18.34 -18.48 7.71
N LEU A 444 -18.45 -17.54 8.66
CA LEU A 444 -17.67 -16.30 8.66
C LEU A 444 -16.17 -16.56 8.82
N GLU A 445 -15.78 -17.58 9.60
CA GLU A 445 -14.40 -18.05 9.70
C GLU A 445 -13.89 -18.60 8.36
N THR A 446 -14.70 -19.39 7.64
CA THR A 446 -14.38 -19.85 6.28
C THR A 446 -14.20 -18.68 5.31
N VAL A 447 -15.15 -17.74 5.27
CA VAL A 447 -15.07 -16.54 4.42
C VAL A 447 -13.81 -15.72 4.71
N LEU A 448 -13.44 -15.56 5.99
CA LEU A 448 -12.19 -14.90 6.36
C LEU A 448 -10.95 -15.66 5.86
N GLY A 449 -10.93 -16.99 5.96
CA GLY A 449 -9.84 -17.84 5.46
C GLY A 449 -9.63 -17.78 3.94
N ASP A 450 -10.69 -17.57 3.17
CA ASP A 450 -10.62 -17.41 1.71
C ASP A 450 -10.26 -15.98 1.28
N LEU A 451 -10.75 -14.97 2.01
CA LEU A 451 -10.47 -13.56 1.74
C LEU A 451 -9.05 -13.14 2.16
N GLU A 452 -8.48 -13.73 3.20
CA GLU A 452 -7.14 -13.38 3.72
C GLU A 452 -6.03 -13.43 2.64
N PRO A 453 -5.83 -14.51 1.87
CA PRO A 453 -4.80 -14.56 0.82
C PRO A 453 -5.02 -13.52 -0.28
N ILE A 454 -6.28 -13.21 -0.62
CA ILE A 454 -6.63 -12.19 -1.62
C ILE A 454 -6.34 -10.77 -1.08
N CYS A 455 -6.63 -10.53 0.20
CA CYS A 455 -6.34 -9.26 0.85
C CYS A 455 -4.83 -9.05 1.05
N LEU A 456 -4.08 -10.09 1.44
CA LEU A 456 -2.62 -10.08 1.47
C LEU A 456 -2.05 -9.74 0.10
N GLY A 457 -2.53 -10.41 -0.95
CA GLY A 457 -2.12 -10.14 -2.32
C GLY A 457 -2.40 -8.70 -2.76
N THR A 458 -3.60 -8.20 -2.49
CA THR A 458 -3.96 -6.79 -2.73
C THR A 458 -3.00 -5.82 -2.02
N ASN A 459 -2.65 -6.10 -0.77
CA ASN A 459 -1.79 -5.23 0.05
C ASN A 459 -0.32 -5.23 -0.39
N ILE A 460 0.20 -6.37 -0.88
CA ILE A 460 1.51 -6.47 -1.55
C ILE A 460 1.50 -5.61 -2.81
N ASN A 461 0.46 -5.77 -3.64
CA ASN A 461 0.36 -5.16 -4.96
C ASN A 461 0.03 -3.66 -4.96
N GLN A 462 -0.25 -3.05 -3.79
CA GLN A 462 -0.45 -1.60 -3.61
C GLN A 462 0.83 -0.82 -3.24
N LYS A 463 1.98 -1.49 -3.09
CA LYS A 463 3.27 -0.83 -2.79
C LYS A 463 3.80 -0.08 -4.01
N ASP A 464 4.49 1.04 -3.82
CA ASP A 464 5.19 1.74 -4.92
C ASP A 464 6.34 0.92 -5.51
N SER A 465 6.70 -0.20 -4.87
CA SER A 465 7.70 -1.18 -5.29
C SER A 465 7.09 -2.53 -5.71
N ALA A 466 5.82 -2.59 -6.16
CA ALA A 466 5.19 -3.85 -6.58
C ALA A 466 5.72 -4.29 -7.95
N ARG A 467 6.81 -5.06 -7.92
CA ARG A 467 7.53 -5.60 -9.08
C ARG A 467 6.84 -6.81 -9.70
N PRO A 468 7.09 -7.15 -10.98
CA PRO A 468 6.38 -8.24 -11.66
C PRO A 468 6.68 -9.64 -11.09
N ASP A 469 7.88 -9.86 -10.51
CA ASP A 469 8.25 -11.11 -9.81
C ASP A 469 7.34 -11.35 -8.60
N GLN A 470 7.19 -10.33 -7.75
CA GLN A 470 6.32 -10.37 -6.57
C GLN A 470 4.85 -10.57 -6.95
N VAL A 471 4.41 -9.94 -8.03
CA VAL A 471 3.04 -10.07 -8.55
C VAL A 471 2.78 -11.52 -8.99
N LEU A 472 3.67 -12.12 -9.79
CA LEU A 472 3.56 -13.52 -10.24
C LEU A 472 3.47 -14.48 -9.07
N LEU A 473 4.39 -14.36 -8.10
CA LEU A 473 4.39 -15.20 -6.90
C LEU A 473 3.11 -15.03 -6.06
N THR A 474 2.55 -13.82 -6.01
CA THR A 474 1.27 -13.57 -5.33
C THR A 474 0.10 -14.24 -6.06
N ILE A 475 0.04 -14.16 -7.40
CA ILE A 475 -1.00 -14.84 -8.20
C ILE A 475 -0.91 -16.35 -7.99
N ALA A 476 0.31 -16.90 -8.05
CA ALA A 476 0.57 -18.32 -7.84
C ALA A 476 0.13 -18.79 -6.45
N GLY A 477 0.44 -18.02 -5.39
CA GLY A 477 0.01 -18.32 -4.02
C GLY A 477 -1.51 -18.40 -3.86
N ILE A 478 -2.26 -17.43 -4.42
CA ILE A 478 -3.73 -17.48 -4.41
C ILE A 478 -4.24 -18.68 -5.23
N PHE A 479 -3.68 -18.91 -6.42
CA PHE A 479 -4.08 -20.02 -7.29
C PHE A 479 -3.89 -21.38 -6.62
N LEU A 480 -2.74 -21.62 -5.99
CA LEU A 480 -2.45 -22.85 -5.24
C LEU A 480 -3.40 -22.99 -4.03
N ARG A 481 -3.65 -21.89 -3.30
CA ARG A 481 -4.59 -21.91 -2.16
C ARG A 481 -6.02 -22.29 -2.58
N PHE A 482 -6.53 -21.74 -3.69
CA PHE A 482 -7.83 -22.15 -4.23
C PHE A 482 -7.81 -23.55 -4.86
N ALA A 483 -6.65 -24.08 -5.28
CA ALA A 483 -6.52 -25.47 -5.70
C ALA A 483 -6.68 -26.47 -4.55
N GLU A 484 -6.49 -26.04 -3.31
CA GLU A 484 -6.71 -26.83 -2.09
C GLU A 484 -8.08 -26.59 -1.45
N HIS A 485 -8.91 -25.71 -2.03
CA HIS A 485 -10.22 -25.36 -1.49
C HIS A 485 -11.17 -26.57 -1.40
N PRO A 486 -11.89 -26.76 -0.28
CA PRO A 486 -12.74 -27.93 -0.07
C PRO A 486 -13.94 -27.99 -1.04
N GLU A 487 -14.64 -26.87 -1.25
CA GLU A 487 -15.75 -26.82 -2.20
C GLU A 487 -15.23 -26.86 -3.64
N LEU A 488 -15.62 -27.92 -4.36
CA LEU A 488 -15.14 -28.21 -5.71
C LEU A 488 -15.61 -27.20 -6.75
N GLU A 489 -16.79 -26.62 -6.57
CA GLU A 489 -17.36 -25.62 -7.48
C GLU A 489 -16.61 -24.29 -7.37
N VAL A 490 -16.44 -23.79 -6.13
CA VAL A 490 -15.65 -22.59 -5.82
C VAL A 490 -14.22 -22.76 -6.34
N LYS A 491 -13.59 -23.92 -6.08
CA LYS A 491 -12.28 -24.29 -6.63
C LYS A 491 -12.24 -24.19 -8.15
N ALA A 492 -13.12 -24.89 -8.86
CA ALA A 492 -13.12 -24.91 -10.32
C ALA A 492 -13.36 -23.52 -10.92
N ALA A 493 -14.28 -22.74 -10.34
CA ALA A 493 -14.62 -21.40 -10.81
C ALA A 493 -13.51 -20.38 -10.51
N MET A 494 -12.92 -20.40 -9.31
CA MET A 494 -11.82 -19.50 -8.94
C MET A 494 -10.55 -19.78 -9.73
N LEU A 495 -10.14 -21.06 -9.87
CA LEU A 495 -8.99 -21.42 -10.70
C LEU A 495 -9.17 -20.93 -12.14
N LYS A 496 -10.35 -21.13 -12.74
CA LYS A 496 -10.68 -20.63 -14.08
C LYS A 496 -10.60 -19.09 -14.18
N ARG A 497 -11.08 -18.36 -13.19
CA ARG A 497 -11.06 -16.87 -13.17
C ARG A 497 -9.64 -16.31 -12.96
N ILE A 498 -8.85 -16.91 -12.08
CA ILE A 498 -7.45 -16.52 -11.84
C ILE A 498 -6.58 -16.83 -13.07
N GLU A 499 -6.74 -18.03 -13.65
CA GLU A 499 -6.04 -18.45 -14.87
C GLU A 499 -6.37 -17.51 -16.05
N LYS A 500 -7.64 -17.12 -16.23
CA LYS A 500 -8.05 -16.13 -17.24
C LYS A 500 -7.27 -14.80 -17.07
N ARG A 501 -7.13 -14.29 -15.85
CA ARG A 501 -6.37 -13.05 -15.58
C ARG A 501 -4.89 -13.20 -15.91
N TRP A 502 -4.30 -14.36 -15.64
CA TRP A 502 -2.91 -14.67 -16.01
C TRP A 502 -2.68 -14.81 -17.52
N LEU A 503 -3.64 -15.38 -18.25
CA LEU A 503 -3.60 -15.51 -19.71
C LEU A 503 -3.76 -14.17 -20.44
N ASP A 504 -4.48 -13.21 -19.84
CA ASP A 504 -4.64 -11.84 -20.34
C ASP A 504 -3.37 -10.96 -20.19
N CYS A 505 -2.34 -11.46 -19.50
CA CYS A 505 -1.15 -10.68 -19.17
C CYS A 505 0.02 -10.87 -20.15
N ASP A 506 0.93 -9.89 -20.13
CA ASP A 506 2.21 -9.92 -20.86
C ASP A 506 3.20 -10.88 -20.13
N GLN A 507 2.85 -12.17 -20.10
CA GLN A 507 3.52 -13.20 -19.29
C GLN A 507 5.06 -13.18 -19.37
N PRO A 508 5.71 -12.93 -20.53
CA PRO A 508 7.17 -12.82 -20.59
C PRO A 508 7.77 -11.80 -19.62
N VAL A 509 7.09 -10.68 -19.34
CA VAL A 509 7.56 -9.65 -18.39
C VAL A 509 7.61 -10.23 -16.98
N PHE A 510 6.54 -10.90 -16.56
CA PHE A 510 6.39 -11.49 -15.22
C PHE A 510 7.32 -12.70 -15.01
N LEU A 511 7.40 -13.57 -16.02
CA LEU A 511 8.28 -14.74 -16.00
C LEU A 511 9.76 -14.33 -16.00
N LEU A 512 10.16 -13.38 -16.84
CA LEU A 512 11.55 -12.90 -16.86
C LEU A 512 11.91 -12.12 -15.60
N ALA A 513 11.00 -11.33 -15.02
CA ALA A 513 11.26 -10.68 -13.74
C ALA A 513 11.57 -11.69 -12.63
N LEU A 514 10.82 -12.81 -12.56
CA LEU A 514 11.06 -13.87 -11.58
C LEU A 514 12.34 -14.67 -11.89
N ILE A 515 12.58 -15.02 -13.15
CA ILE A 515 13.81 -15.73 -13.57
C ILE A 515 15.06 -14.88 -13.32
N LEU A 516 14.97 -13.57 -13.56
CA LEU A 516 16.03 -12.59 -13.30
C LEU A 516 16.07 -12.15 -11.83
N ASN A 517 15.24 -12.70 -10.93
CA ASN A 517 15.46 -12.52 -9.50
C ASN A 517 16.51 -13.55 -9.04
N PRO A 518 17.76 -13.14 -8.70
CA PRO A 518 18.84 -14.07 -8.32
C PRO A 518 18.54 -14.98 -7.14
N PHE A 519 17.63 -14.59 -6.25
CA PHE A 519 17.28 -15.36 -5.04
C PHE A 519 16.20 -16.42 -5.32
N GLU A 520 15.49 -16.32 -6.44
CA GLU A 520 14.36 -17.18 -6.80
C GLU A 520 14.66 -18.02 -8.06
N LYS A 521 15.25 -17.39 -9.08
CA LYS A 521 15.63 -17.97 -10.39
C LYS A 521 14.49 -18.77 -11.02
N CYS A 522 14.75 -20.05 -11.32
CA CYS A 522 13.74 -21.00 -11.78
C CYS A 522 13.19 -21.90 -10.66
N SER A 523 13.61 -21.72 -9.40
CA SER A 523 13.31 -22.66 -8.31
C SER A 523 11.83 -22.70 -7.93
N CYS A 524 11.10 -21.59 -8.11
CA CYS A 524 9.67 -21.50 -7.82
C CYS A 524 8.77 -22.25 -8.81
N PHE A 525 9.30 -22.66 -9.97
CA PHE A 525 8.51 -23.31 -11.01
C PHE A 525 8.44 -24.83 -10.80
N GLY A 526 7.25 -25.39 -10.98
CA GLY A 526 7.04 -26.83 -10.96
C GLY A 526 7.68 -27.54 -12.16
N PRO A 527 7.91 -28.86 -12.06
CA PRO A 527 8.64 -29.64 -13.08
C PRO A 527 7.98 -29.60 -14.47
N ASN A 528 6.67 -29.38 -14.52
CA ASN A 528 5.89 -29.32 -15.77
C ASN A 528 6.00 -27.98 -16.52
N ALA A 529 6.59 -26.93 -15.92
CA ALA A 529 6.69 -25.59 -16.52
C ALA A 529 7.40 -25.58 -17.89
N ASN A 530 8.26 -26.58 -18.12
CA ASN A 530 9.06 -26.75 -19.33
C ASN A 530 9.79 -25.44 -19.69
N LEU A 531 10.37 -24.78 -18.69
CA LEU A 531 11.16 -23.55 -18.77
C LEU A 531 12.65 -23.89 -18.87
N ASN A 532 13.01 -24.64 -19.92
CA ASN A 532 14.42 -24.93 -20.20
C ASN A 532 15.18 -23.66 -20.64
N GLN A 533 16.52 -23.69 -20.52
CA GLN A 533 17.39 -22.54 -20.77
C GLN A 533 17.17 -21.91 -22.17
N LEU A 534 16.96 -22.73 -23.21
CA LEU A 534 16.72 -22.24 -24.58
C LEU A 534 15.39 -21.47 -24.69
N LYS A 535 14.32 -21.96 -24.05
CA LYS A 535 13.01 -21.28 -24.02
C LYS A 535 13.10 -19.96 -23.25
N CYS A 536 13.78 -19.95 -22.10
CA CYS A 536 14.02 -18.74 -21.32
C CYS A 536 14.85 -17.71 -22.10
N ARG A 537 15.92 -18.14 -22.78
CA ARG A 537 16.76 -17.27 -23.62
C ARG A 537 15.98 -16.69 -24.80
N ASN A 538 15.14 -17.49 -25.46
CA ASN A 538 14.32 -17.01 -26.56
C ASN A 538 13.25 -16.01 -26.06
N MET A 539 12.66 -16.25 -24.88
CA MET A 539 11.75 -15.30 -24.21
C MET A 539 12.45 -13.97 -23.87
N LEU A 540 13.67 -14.04 -23.31
CA LEU A 540 14.52 -12.89 -23.02
C LEU A 540 14.79 -12.05 -24.27
N LEU A 541 15.31 -12.68 -25.33
CA LEU A 541 15.63 -11.99 -26.59
C LEU A 541 14.39 -11.38 -27.25
N VAL A 542 13.23 -12.04 -27.21
CA VAL A 542 11.99 -11.47 -27.77
C VAL A 542 11.54 -10.24 -26.99
N LEU A 543 11.58 -10.26 -25.65
CA LEU A 543 11.21 -9.09 -24.84
C LEU A 543 12.24 -7.96 -24.97
N TYR A 544 13.54 -8.28 -24.96
CA TYR A 544 14.62 -7.32 -25.15
C TYR A 544 14.52 -6.60 -26.49
N ARG A 545 14.45 -7.36 -27.59
CA ARG A 545 14.31 -6.80 -28.95
C ARG A 545 13.02 -6.01 -29.12
N ARG A 546 11.93 -6.38 -28.43
CA ARG A 546 10.68 -5.61 -28.39
C ARG A 546 10.92 -4.25 -27.73
N ILE A 547 11.51 -4.19 -26.54
CA ILE A 547 11.78 -2.90 -25.87
C ILE A 547 12.77 -2.04 -26.69
N LYS A 548 13.75 -2.67 -27.32
CA LYS A 548 14.77 -2.02 -28.16
C LYS A 548 14.33 -1.75 -29.61
N SER A 549 13.12 -2.13 -30.03
CA SER A 549 12.55 -1.77 -31.35
C SER A 549 11.90 -0.38 -31.36
N ARG A 550 12.05 0.37 -30.26
CA ARG A 550 11.67 1.77 -30.12
C ARG A 550 12.29 2.63 -31.24
N PRO A 551 11.54 3.54 -31.90
CA PRO A 551 12.01 4.24 -33.11
C PRO A 551 13.20 5.18 -32.92
N ASP A 552 13.43 5.66 -31.70
CA ASP A 552 14.54 6.56 -31.34
C ASP A 552 15.82 5.81 -30.92
N ASN A 553 15.84 4.47 -30.99
CA ASN A 553 17.02 3.68 -30.69
C ASN A 553 18.13 3.92 -31.74
N PRO A 554 19.27 4.55 -31.36
CA PRO A 554 20.34 4.89 -32.30
C PRO A 554 21.15 3.67 -32.77
N ASP A 555 21.02 2.52 -32.12
CA ASP A 555 21.84 1.33 -32.40
C ASP A 555 21.67 0.87 -33.86
N THR A 556 22.79 0.65 -34.55
CA THR A 556 22.83 0.00 -35.86
C THR A 556 22.39 -1.46 -35.79
N SER A 557 22.12 -2.08 -36.95
CA SER A 557 21.80 -3.52 -37.02
C SER A 557 22.91 -4.42 -36.47
N GLU A 558 24.16 -3.99 -36.60
CA GLU A 558 25.35 -4.71 -36.12
C GLU A 558 25.49 -4.59 -34.60
N GLU A 559 25.33 -3.38 -34.04
CA GLU A 559 25.30 -3.16 -32.58
C GLU A 559 24.13 -3.90 -31.92
N LYS A 560 22.94 -3.91 -32.54
CA LYS A 560 21.79 -4.71 -32.08
C LYS A 560 22.13 -6.21 -32.03
N ALA A 561 22.81 -6.73 -33.06
CA ALA A 561 23.22 -8.13 -33.12
C ALA A 561 24.33 -8.48 -32.12
N GLU A 562 25.20 -7.53 -31.74
CA GLU A 562 26.21 -7.75 -30.70
C GLU A 562 25.58 -7.68 -29.30
N LYS A 563 24.72 -6.68 -29.02
CA LYS A 563 23.98 -6.60 -27.75
C LYS A 563 23.10 -7.82 -27.49
N ASP A 564 22.51 -8.42 -28.53
CA ASP A 564 21.82 -9.72 -28.43
C ASP A 564 22.75 -10.86 -27.93
N LYS A 565 24.04 -10.85 -28.29
CA LYS A 565 25.04 -11.82 -27.79
C LYS A 565 25.48 -11.48 -26.36
N GLU A 566 25.78 -10.21 -26.10
CA GLU A 566 26.15 -9.68 -24.78
C GLU A 566 25.02 -9.85 -23.74
N LEU A 567 23.76 -9.92 -24.18
CA LEU A 567 22.64 -10.28 -23.35
C LEU A 567 22.49 -11.81 -23.19
N SER A 568 22.43 -12.54 -24.31
CA SER A 568 22.01 -13.95 -24.29
C SER A 568 23.07 -14.92 -23.78
N LYS A 569 24.36 -14.65 -23.99
CA LYS A 569 25.44 -15.52 -23.49
C LYS A 569 25.57 -15.43 -21.96
N PRO A 570 25.68 -14.24 -21.33
CA PRO A 570 25.63 -14.12 -19.88
C PRO A 570 24.34 -14.65 -19.26
N PHE A 571 23.18 -14.50 -19.92
CA PHE A 571 21.93 -15.03 -19.39
C PHE A 571 21.91 -16.56 -19.34
N MET A 572 22.43 -17.23 -20.39
CA MET A 572 22.59 -18.69 -20.37
C MET A 572 23.59 -19.13 -19.29
N GLN A 573 24.67 -18.37 -19.08
CA GLN A 573 25.65 -18.63 -18.02
C GLN A 573 25.02 -18.48 -16.62
N TYR A 574 24.22 -17.44 -16.40
CA TYR A 574 23.43 -17.20 -15.18
C TYR A 574 22.45 -18.35 -14.88
N LEU A 575 21.69 -18.81 -15.88
CA LEU A 575 20.78 -19.96 -15.72
C LEU A 575 21.48 -21.30 -15.47
N ALA A 576 22.75 -21.42 -15.86
CA ALA A 576 23.54 -22.62 -15.66
C ALA A 576 24.42 -22.58 -14.39
N GLY A 577 24.58 -21.42 -13.74
CA GLY A 577 25.58 -21.23 -12.68
C GLY A 577 27.01 -21.39 -13.20
N THR A 578 27.32 -20.81 -14.37
CA THR A 578 28.62 -21.00 -15.06
C THR A 578 29.23 -19.65 -15.50
N GLY A 579 30.48 -19.68 -15.98
CA GLY A 579 31.18 -18.48 -16.45
C GLY A 579 31.37 -17.47 -15.31
N HIS A 580 31.00 -16.20 -15.54
CA HIS A 580 31.06 -15.16 -14.50
C HIS A 580 30.12 -15.40 -13.30
N PHE A 581 29.24 -16.40 -13.36
CA PHE A 581 28.36 -16.82 -12.28
C PHE A 581 28.78 -18.16 -11.65
N ALA A 582 29.93 -18.74 -12.05
CA ALA A 582 30.43 -20.01 -11.50
C ALA A 582 31.01 -19.86 -10.10
N ASP A 583 31.64 -18.72 -9.80
CA ASP A 583 32.23 -18.43 -8.48
C ASP A 583 31.20 -17.80 -7.53
N LEU A 584 30.08 -17.28 -8.06
CA LEU A 584 28.89 -16.85 -7.30
C LEU A 584 28.04 -18.07 -6.88
N ASN A 585 28.68 -19.05 -6.26
CA ASN A 585 28.10 -20.39 -6.03
C ASN A 585 26.87 -20.35 -5.11
N ASP A 586 26.79 -19.38 -4.21
CA ASP A 586 25.52 -18.95 -3.62
C ASP A 586 25.39 -17.43 -3.69
N TRP A 587 24.21 -16.95 -4.09
CA TRP A 587 23.89 -15.51 -4.04
C TRP A 587 23.80 -15.00 -2.59
N GLU A 588 23.92 -15.91 -1.60
CA GLU A 588 24.19 -15.62 -0.19
C GLU A 588 25.45 -14.76 0.00
N GLU A 589 26.53 -14.93 -0.78
CA GLU A 589 27.70 -14.05 -0.64
C GLU A 589 27.39 -12.60 -1.05
N ILE A 590 26.61 -12.42 -2.12
CA ILE A 590 26.09 -11.11 -2.51
C ILE A 590 25.11 -10.58 -1.45
N GLU A 591 24.21 -11.41 -0.94
CA GLU A 591 23.27 -11.04 0.14
C GLU A 591 24.01 -10.56 1.40
N VAL A 592 25.05 -11.29 1.82
CA VAL A 592 25.93 -10.95 2.96
C VAL A 592 26.68 -9.66 2.68
N SER A 593 27.21 -9.45 1.48
CA SER A 593 27.87 -8.20 1.08
C SER A 593 26.91 -7.00 1.10
N LEU A 594 25.63 -7.23 0.80
CA LEU A 594 24.54 -6.26 0.87
C LEU A 594 23.91 -6.16 2.29
N GLY A 595 24.49 -6.83 3.29
CA GLY A 595 24.09 -6.76 4.69
C GLY A 595 22.84 -7.57 5.06
N GLY A 596 22.57 -8.68 4.38
CA GLY A 596 21.35 -9.47 4.53
C GLY A 596 20.16 -8.91 3.74
N ASN A 597 20.43 -8.25 2.61
CA ASN A 597 19.42 -7.59 1.79
C ASN A 597 19.16 -8.35 0.49
N THR A 598 17.98 -8.97 0.40
CA THR A 598 17.51 -9.76 -0.75
C THR A 598 16.81 -8.93 -1.83
N ASP A 599 17.20 -7.66 -2.02
CA ASP A 599 16.68 -6.86 -3.14
C ASP A 599 17.40 -7.24 -4.45
N PRO A 600 16.72 -7.90 -5.42
CA PRO A 600 17.34 -8.33 -6.66
C PRO A 600 17.90 -7.15 -7.49
N ILE A 601 17.39 -5.93 -7.32
CA ILE A 601 17.90 -4.76 -8.05
C ILE A 601 19.32 -4.41 -7.60
N LEU A 602 19.59 -4.37 -6.29
CA LEU A 602 20.94 -4.09 -5.77
C LEU A 602 21.95 -5.15 -6.19
N ALA A 603 21.51 -6.42 -6.24
CA ALA A 603 22.33 -7.53 -6.71
C ALA A 603 22.73 -7.40 -8.19
N TRP A 604 21.85 -6.87 -9.06
CA TRP A 604 22.21 -6.55 -10.45
C TRP A 604 22.98 -5.24 -10.59
N GLU A 605 22.68 -4.21 -9.77
CA GLU A 605 23.43 -2.95 -9.77
C GLU A 605 24.90 -3.18 -9.41
N ALA A 606 25.20 -4.09 -8.48
CA ALA A 606 26.57 -4.53 -8.17
C ALA A 606 27.30 -5.24 -9.33
N LEU A 607 26.56 -5.77 -10.32
CA LEU A 607 27.11 -6.43 -11.51
C LEU A 607 27.11 -5.53 -12.76
N ALA A 608 26.47 -4.36 -12.70
CA ALA A 608 26.28 -3.48 -13.85
C ALA A 608 27.59 -2.83 -14.35
N ASP A 609 28.57 -2.62 -13.46
CA ASP A 609 29.89 -2.09 -13.81
C ASP A 609 30.78 -3.12 -14.56
N SER A 610 30.43 -4.40 -14.53
CA SER A 610 31.17 -5.43 -15.29
C SER A 610 30.82 -5.35 -16.77
N ARG A 611 31.80 -4.97 -17.61
CA ARG A 611 31.63 -4.86 -19.07
C ARG A 611 30.96 -6.07 -19.74
N HIS A 612 31.21 -7.28 -19.22
CA HIS A 612 30.64 -8.52 -19.78
C HIS A 612 29.23 -8.86 -19.27
N LEU A 613 28.75 -8.18 -18.22
CA LEU A 613 27.42 -8.40 -17.63
C LEU A 613 26.51 -7.17 -17.76
N ALA A 614 27.06 -6.00 -18.09
CA ALA A 614 26.37 -4.71 -18.09
C ALA A 614 25.03 -4.72 -18.86
N GLU A 615 24.96 -5.26 -20.07
CA GLU A 615 23.70 -5.26 -20.84
C GLU A 615 22.63 -6.17 -20.20
N LEU A 616 23.02 -7.32 -19.64
CA LEU A 616 22.12 -8.18 -18.88
C LEU A 616 21.68 -7.55 -17.56
N ALA A 617 22.61 -6.97 -16.80
CA ALA A 617 22.33 -6.31 -15.53
C ALA A 617 21.37 -5.12 -15.74
N ASN A 618 21.68 -4.23 -16.69
CA ASN A 618 20.82 -3.09 -17.04
C ASN A 618 19.44 -3.54 -17.53
N PHE A 619 19.35 -4.64 -18.28
CA PHE A 619 18.07 -5.20 -18.70
C PHE A 619 17.28 -5.77 -17.50
N ALA A 620 17.92 -6.53 -16.62
CA ALA A 620 17.31 -7.08 -15.42
C ALA A 620 16.80 -5.98 -14.49
N ILE A 621 17.62 -4.95 -14.23
CA ILE A 621 17.24 -3.74 -13.48
C ILE A 621 16.02 -3.07 -14.14
N SER A 622 16.03 -2.92 -15.46
CA SER A 622 14.92 -2.28 -16.20
C SER A 622 13.59 -3.06 -16.06
N ILE A 623 13.63 -4.39 -16.10
CA ILE A 623 12.45 -5.25 -15.91
C ILE A 623 11.99 -5.27 -14.44
N LEU A 624 12.93 -5.32 -13.49
CA LEU A 624 12.62 -5.32 -12.05
C LEU A 624 12.13 -3.97 -11.54
N LYS A 625 12.51 -2.84 -12.16
CA LYS A 625 11.99 -1.49 -11.85
C LYS A 625 10.61 -1.20 -12.48
N ILE A 626 9.98 -2.17 -13.16
CA ILE A 626 8.59 -2.04 -13.60
C ILE A 626 7.64 -2.14 -12.41
N VAL A 627 6.74 -1.16 -12.28
CA VAL A 627 5.71 -1.14 -11.22
C VAL A 627 4.33 -1.29 -11.86
N VAL A 628 3.69 -2.43 -11.59
CA VAL A 628 2.47 -2.86 -12.28
C VAL A 628 1.19 -2.48 -11.52
N ASN A 629 1.20 -1.35 -10.81
CA ASN A 629 0.02 -0.77 -10.14
C ASN A 629 -0.08 0.75 -10.34
N GLN A 630 -1.15 1.33 -9.77
CA GLN A 630 -1.42 2.76 -9.77
C GLN A 630 -1.60 3.33 -8.35
N ALA A 631 -1.28 2.56 -7.31
CA ALA A 631 -1.61 2.88 -5.93
C ALA A 631 -0.87 4.13 -5.39
N GLY A 632 0.26 4.49 -5.98
CA GLY A 632 0.92 5.78 -5.74
C GLY A 632 0.14 6.98 -6.30
N CYS A 633 -0.56 6.79 -7.43
CA CYS A 633 -1.48 7.76 -8.00
C CYS A 633 -2.70 7.95 -7.07
N GLU A 634 -3.34 6.84 -6.66
CA GLU A 634 -4.46 6.83 -5.71
C GLU A 634 -4.14 7.52 -4.37
N ARG A 635 -2.91 7.35 -3.86
CA ARG A 635 -2.43 8.03 -2.64
C ARG A 635 -2.25 9.54 -2.84
N THR A 636 -1.77 9.95 -4.01
CA THR A 636 -1.72 11.36 -4.40
C THR A 636 -3.15 11.93 -4.43
N PHE A 637 -4.13 11.19 -4.93
CA PHE A 637 -5.53 11.65 -4.99
C PHE A 637 -6.21 11.74 -3.64
N SER A 638 -6.02 10.75 -2.78
CA SER A 638 -6.56 10.78 -1.41
C SER A 638 -6.10 12.07 -0.70
N ARG A 639 -4.84 12.46 -0.89
CA ARG A 639 -4.27 13.71 -0.38
C ARG A 639 -4.81 14.96 -1.08
N THR A 640 -4.93 15.00 -2.41
CA THR A 640 -5.46 16.18 -3.11
C THR A 640 -6.94 16.42 -2.82
N LYS A 641 -7.74 15.37 -2.64
CA LYS A 641 -9.14 15.49 -2.18
C LYS A 641 -9.26 16.21 -0.83
N ILE A 642 -8.42 15.85 0.15
CA ILE A 642 -8.37 16.57 1.45
C ILE A 642 -8.01 18.05 1.23
N GLU A 643 -7.11 18.36 0.31
CA GLU A 643 -6.74 19.74 0.01
C GLU A 643 -7.83 20.53 -0.73
N GLN A 644 -8.76 19.86 -1.43
CA GLN A 644 -9.93 20.42 -2.12
C GLN A 644 -11.16 20.62 -1.20
N ALA A 645 -11.09 20.24 0.08
CA ALA A 645 -12.24 20.15 0.99
C ALA A 645 -13.18 21.37 1.02
N ASP A 646 -14.48 21.09 0.89
CA ASP A 646 -15.58 22.02 0.59
C ASP A 646 -15.62 23.28 1.47
N HIS A 647 -15.21 23.17 2.73
CA HIS A 647 -15.40 24.21 3.74
C HIS A 647 -14.35 25.34 3.66
N ARG A 648 -13.14 25.13 3.09
CA ARG A 648 -12.05 26.12 3.24
C ARG A 648 -11.13 26.36 2.02
N ASN A 649 -10.89 25.39 1.15
CA ASN A 649 -9.87 25.50 0.09
C ASN A 649 -10.45 25.30 -1.32
N ARG A 650 -11.16 26.31 -1.85
CA ARG A 650 -11.56 26.35 -3.27
C ARG A 650 -10.36 26.68 -4.16
N LEU A 651 -9.46 25.71 -4.34
CA LEU A 651 -8.30 25.81 -5.22
C LEU A 651 -8.66 25.29 -6.62
N GLY A 652 -8.37 26.09 -7.65
CA GLY A 652 -8.43 25.64 -9.04
C GLY A 652 -7.29 24.65 -9.35
N LEU A 653 -7.51 23.81 -10.36
CA LEU A 653 -6.65 22.67 -10.72
C LEU A 653 -5.14 23.00 -10.81
N ASP A 654 -4.78 24.11 -11.48
CA ASP A 654 -3.40 24.60 -11.59
C ASP A 654 -2.72 24.83 -10.23
N LYS A 655 -3.45 25.43 -9.27
CA LYS A 655 -2.91 25.66 -7.93
C LYS A 655 -2.81 24.37 -7.13
N MET A 656 -3.72 23.42 -7.38
CA MET A 656 -3.71 22.11 -6.74
C MET A 656 -2.51 21.27 -7.22
N ASP A 657 -2.23 21.23 -8.53
CA ASP A 657 -1.03 20.56 -9.10
C ASP A 657 0.26 21.08 -8.44
N LYS A 658 0.45 22.40 -8.46
CA LYS A 658 1.60 23.09 -7.86
C LYS A 658 1.73 22.81 -6.36
N ARG A 659 0.64 22.96 -5.60
CA ARG A 659 0.63 22.70 -4.15
C ARG A 659 0.99 21.25 -3.84
N THR A 660 0.47 20.30 -4.60
CA THR A 660 0.72 18.87 -4.41
C THR A 660 2.19 18.52 -4.66
N LYS A 661 2.78 19.05 -5.74
CA LYS A 661 4.21 18.89 -6.04
C LYS A 661 5.10 19.48 -4.96
N VAL A 662 4.86 20.73 -4.57
CA VAL A 662 5.64 21.43 -3.52
C VAL A 662 5.53 20.70 -2.18
N ARG A 663 4.33 20.23 -1.80
CA ARG A 663 4.14 19.44 -0.58
C ARG A 663 4.87 18.10 -0.63
N ALA A 664 4.84 17.39 -1.76
CA ALA A 664 5.55 16.12 -1.91
C ALA A 664 7.07 16.28 -1.80
N ASP A 665 7.63 17.38 -2.31
CA ASP A 665 9.04 17.72 -2.16
C ASP A 665 9.40 18.06 -0.70
N ILE A 666 8.63 18.94 -0.03
CA ILE A 666 8.82 19.28 1.39
C ILE A 666 8.76 18.03 2.29
N CYS A 667 7.77 17.15 2.10
CA CYS A 667 7.69 15.91 2.86
C CYS A 667 8.90 14.99 2.62
N ALA A 668 9.38 14.88 1.38
CA ALA A 668 10.59 14.12 1.07
C ALA A 668 11.85 14.77 1.67
N ASP A 669 11.89 16.09 1.84
CA ASP A 669 12.97 16.81 2.51
C ASP A 669 12.94 16.58 4.03
N HIS A 670 11.76 16.58 4.65
CA HIS A 670 11.57 16.22 6.06
C HIS A 670 11.98 14.79 6.38
N GLU A 671 11.65 13.83 5.50
CA GLU A 671 12.07 12.44 5.62
C GLU A 671 13.61 12.31 5.53
N ARG A 672 14.25 13.00 4.57
CA ARG A 672 15.73 13.02 4.45
C ARG A 672 16.42 13.65 5.66
N GLN A 673 15.79 14.65 6.28
CA GLN A 673 16.29 15.30 7.49
C GLN A 673 15.94 14.53 8.79
N GLY A 674 15.14 13.47 8.71
CA GLY A 674 14.67 12.71 9.87
C GLY A 674 13.68 13.45 10.78
N LEU A 675 13.10 14.57 10.30
CA LEU A 675 12.11 15.37 11.01
C LEU A 675 10.75 14.66 11.10
N ILE A 676 10.43 13.90 10.06
CA ILE A 676 9.29 12.98 10.00
C ILE A 676 9.87 11.57 9.86
N LYS A 677 9.29 10.59 10.55
CA LYS A 677 9.68 9.18 10.33
C LYS A 677 9.29 8.80 8.90
N PRO A 678 10.19 8.25 8.08
CA PRO A 678 9.78 7.71 6.79
C PRO A 678 8.68 6.68 7.02
N ARG A 679 7.62 6.73 6.18
CA ARG A 679 6.51 5.79 6.29
C ARG A 679 7.08 4.37 6.29
N GLN A 680 6.87 3.62 7.38
CA GLN A 680 7.36 2.24 7.43
C GLN A 680 6.71 1.49 6.28
N GLY A 681 7.52 0.96 5.36
CA GLY A 681 7.00 0.09 4.31
C GLY A 681 6.22 -1.03 4.98
N ARG A 682 4.95 -1.23 4.56
CA ARG A 682 4.05 -2.26 5.11
C ARG A 682 4.85 -3.54 5.33
N LYS A 683 4.91 -4.01 6.59
CA LYS A 683 5.64 -5.23 6.98
C LYS A 683 5.00 -6.43 6.28
N ASN A 684 5.44 -6.71 5.07
CA ASN A 684 5.21 -8.01 4.46
C ASN A 684 6.15 -8.97 5.18
N HIS A 685 5.69 -10.17 5.47
CA HIS A 685 6.52 -11.22 6.05
C HIS A 685 7.69 -11.52 5.11
N LYS A 686 8.84 -11.93 5.69
CA LYS A 686 10.16 -11.85 5.04
C LYS A 686 10.35 -12.69 3.75
N SER A 687 9.41 -13.55 3.39
CA SER A 687 9.43 -14.30 2.13
C SER A 687 8.02 -14.64 1.69
N VAL A 688 7.85 -14.94 0.40
CA VAL A 688 6.60 -15.49 -0.16
C VAL A 688 6.25 -16.83 0.50
N GLY A 689 7.25 -17.61 0.93
CA GLY A 689 7.05 -18.84 1.71
C GLY A 689 6.28 -18.64 3.02
N ALA A 690 6.24 -17.42 3.57
CA ALA A 690 5.41 -17.11 4.74
C ALA A 690 3.90 -17.02 4.43
N LEU A 691 3.46 -17.05 3.16
CA LEU A 691 2.02 -17.16 2.82
C LEU A 691 1.37 -18.46 3.33
N LEU A 692 2.19 -19.46 3.68
CA LEU A 692 1.75 -20.70 4.33
C LEU A 692 1.80 -20.64 5.87
N ALA A 693 2.20 -19.51 6.47
CA ALA A 693 2.33 -19.32 7.92
C ALA A 693 2.26 -17.81 8.32
N VAL A 694 1.07 -17.20 8.27
CA VAL A 694 0.86 -15.77 8.59
C VAL A 694 0.20 -15.58 9.96
N ALA A 695 0.62 -14.53 10.69
CA ALA A 695 0.00 -14.12 11.96
C ALA A 695 -0.49 -12.65 11.93
N ARG A 696 -1.82 -12.49 11.89
CA ARG A 696 -2.66 -11.34 12.30
C ARG A 696 -2.19 -9.90 12.02
N TYR A 697 -2.80 -9.34 10.98
CA TYR A 697 -3.01 -7.96 10.47
C TYR A 697 -2.97 -6.69 11.36
N ARG A 698 -2.53 -6.69 12.63
CA ARG A 698 -2.68 -5.53 13.53
C ARG A 698 -1.93 -4.26 13.08
N ASP A 699 -0.77 -4.40 12.45
CA ASP A 699 0.14 -3.28 12.12
C ASP A 699 -0.27 -2.46 10.87
N LEU A 700 -1.39 -2.78 10.21
CA LEU A 700 -1.78 -2.19 8.91
C LEU A 700 -2.91 -1.15 8.98
N LEU A 701 -3.39 -0.81 10.18
CA LEU A 701 -4.55 0.07 10.37
C LEU A 701 -4.20 1.54 10.66
N GLU A 702 -2.93 1.88 10.90
CA GLU A 702 -2.47 3.26 11.20
C GLU A 702 -2.54 4.20 9.98
N ASP A 703 -2.81 3.68 8.78
CA ASP A 703 -2.74 4.39 7.50
C ASP A 703 -4.11 4.91 6.97
N GLN A 704 -5.19 4.89 7.78
CA GLN A 704 -6.56 5.22 7.35
C GLN A 704 -7.05 6.64 7.73
N GLU A 705 -6.20 7.53 8.25
CA GLU A 705 -6.62 8.89 8.67
C GLU A 705 -6.74 9.91 7.51
N ASP A 706 -6.30 9.55 6.29
CA ASP A 706 -6.23 10.42 5.09
C ASP A 706 -7.49 10.33 4.15
N GLU A 707 -8.72 10.18 4.66
CA GLU A 707 -9.96 10.19 3.83
C GLU A 707 -10.92 11.36 4.14
N ASP A 708 -11.58 11.88 3.09
CA ASP A 708 -12.58 12.98 3.19
C ASP A 708 -13.85 12.51 3.95
N PRO A 709 -14.23 13.17 5.08
CA PRO A 709 -15.46 12.88 5.81
C PRO A 709 -16.75 12.90 4.97
N ASN A 710 -16.82 13.68 3.89
CA ASN A 710 -18.01 13.81 3.05
C ASN A 710 -18.18 12.65 2.04
N GLU A 711 -17.09 12.04 1.56
CA GLU A 711 -17.15 10.78 0.80
C GLU A 711 -17.37 9.58 1.73
N ARG A 712 -16.81 9.63 2.95
CA ARG A 712 -16.94 8.59 3.98
C ARG A 712 -18.39 8.23 4.29
N GLY A 713 -19.35 9.15 4.17
CA GLY A 713 -20.77 8.83 4.34
C GLY A 713 -21.43 8.08 3.17
N ARG A 714 -20.94 8.26 1.93
CA ARG A 714 -21.60 7.75 0.70
C ARG A 714 -21.03 6.44 0.19
N ALA A 715 -19.80 6.11 0.58
CA ALA A 715 -19.11 4.90 0.14
C ALA A 715 -19.18 3.75 1.16
N LEU A 716 -19.85 3.91 2.31
CA LEU A 716 -19.93 2.88 3.34
C LEU A 716 -21.15 1.95 3.16
N VAL A 717 -20.94 0.65 3.33
CA VAL A 717 -22.01 -0.36 3.35
C VAL A 717 -22.64 -0.40 4.74
N SER A 718 -23.67 0.43 4.94
CA SER A 718 -24.38 0.57 6.21
C SER A 718 -25.74 -0.12 6.26
N SER A 719 -26.01 -1.05 5.33
CA SER A 719 -27.22 -1.88 5.29
C SER A 719 -27.04 -3.14 4.42
N THR A 720 -27.89 -4.14 4.63
CA THR A 720 -28.00 -5.33 3.77
C THR A 720 -28.44 -4.96 2.36
N ASP A 721 -29.37 -4.01 2.21
CA ASP A 721 -29.83 -3.56 0.88
C ASP A 721 -28.75 -2.81 0.12
N GLY A 722 -27.87 -2.07 0.83
CA GLY A 722 -26.68 -1.48 0.25
C GLY A 722 -25.70 -2.55 -0.26
N TRP A 723 -25.48 -3.62 0.51
CA TRP A 723 -24.69 -4.77 0.07
C TRP A 723 -25.31 -5.43 -1.17
N ARG A 724 -26.61 -5.77 -1.14
CA ARG A 724 -27.33 -6.41 -2.26
C ARG A 724 -27.30 -5.57 -3.53
N THR A 725 -27.60 -4.26 -3.42
CA THR A 725 -27.62 -3.34 -4.56
C THR A 725 -26.25 -3.29 -5.24
N GLU A 726 -25.18 -3.26 -4.44
CA GLU A 726 -23.81 -3.16 -4.96
C GLU A 726 -23.26 -4.52 -5.42
N MET A 727 -23.67 -5.65 -4.82
CA MET A 727 -23.46 -6.98 -5.40
C MET A 727 -24.14 -7.09 -6.78
N VAL A 728 -25.42 -6.72 -6.89
CA VAL A 728 -26.18 -6.77 -8.15
C VAL A 728 -25.55 -5.88 -9.22
N LYS A 729 -25.21 -4.64 -8.88
CA LYS A 729 -24.52 -3.70 -9.78
C LYS A 729 -23.17 -4.22 -10.22
N TRP A 730 -22.35 -4.74 -9.31
CA TRP A 730 -21.02 -5.27 -9.64
C TRP A 730 -21.09 -6.60 -10.44
N VAL A 731 -22.07 -7.46 -10.15
CA VAL A 731 -22.40 -8.64 -10.96
C VAL A 731 -22.87 -8.23 -12.34
N ALA A 732 -23.69 -7.18 -12.48
CA ALA A 732 -24.15 -6.64 -13.76
C ALA A 732 -23.00 -6.03 -14.56
N ASP A 733 -22.19 -5.15 -13.96
CA ASP A 733 -21.00 -4.54 -14.58
C ASP A 733 -20.02 -5.63 -15.06
N SER A 734 -19.81 -6.68 -14.27
CA SER A 734 -18.97 -7.80 -14.68
C SER A 734 -19.61 -8.70 -15.73
N LYS A 735 -20.92 -8.95 -15.69
CA LYS A 735 -21.62 -9.70 -16.75
C LYS A 735 -21.56 -8.91 -18.08
N ALA A 736 -21.74 -7.60 -18.03
CA ALA A 736 -21.55 -6.71 -19.18
C ALA A 736 -20.11 -6.75 -19.71
N ALA A 737 -19.10 -6.71 -18.83
CA ALA A 737 -17.69 -6.87 -19.22
C ALA A 737 -17.42 -8.25 -19.84
N GLU A 738 -17.93 -9.34 -19.26
CA GLU A 738 -17.80 -10.70 -19.82
C GLU A 738 -18.53 -10.84 -21.17
N VAL A 739 -19.66 -10.16 -21.38
CA VAL A 739 -20.38 -10.10 -22.67
C VAL A 739 -19.58 -9.31 -23.71
N VAL A 740 -19.01 -8.16 -23.35
CA VAL A 740 -18.13 -7.38 -24.25
C VAL A 740 -16.89 -8.20 -24.63
N GLU A 741 -16.24 -8.86 -23.68
CA GLU A 741 -15.10 -9.74 -23.97
C GLU A 741 -15.49 -10.94 -24.83
N ARG A 742 -16.67 -11.53 -24.62
CA ARG A 742 -17.19 -12.61 -25.48
C ARG A 742 -17.48 -12.12 -26.88
N ALA A 743 -18.05 -10.93 -27.04
CA ALA A 743 -18.27 -10.29 -28.34
C ALA A 743 -16.94 -9.98 -29.05
N GLU A 744 -15.94 -9.42 -28.35
CA GLU A 744 -14.61 -9.18 -28.90
C GLU A 744 -13.87 -10.48 -29.25
N ALA A 745 -14.04 -11.55 -28.47
CA ALA A 745 -13.51 -12.88 -28.79
C ALA A 745 -14.18 -13.48 -30.03
N VAL A 746 -15.49 -13.33 -30.18
CA VAL A 746 -16.26 -13.74 -31.37
C VAL A 746 -15.83 -12.94 -32.59
N GLU A 747 -15.70 -11.61 -32.51
CA GLU A 747 -15.21 -10.79 -33.62
C GLU A 747 -13.76 -11.12 -34.00
N LYS A 748 -12.89 -11.38 -33.01
CA LYS A 748 -11.51 -11.84 -33.26
C LYS A 748 -11.48 -13.22 -33.92
N ALA A 749 -12.41 -14.12 -33.57
CA ALA A 749 -12.57 -15.42 -34.21
C ALA A 749 -13.11 -15.29 -35.64
N LYS A 750 -14.13 -14.44 -35.88
CA LYS A 750 -14.64 -14.11 -37.22
C LYS A 750 -13.54 -13.52 -38.11
N TRP A 751 -12.80 -12.52 -37.64
CA TRP A 751 -11.69 -11.91 -38.38
C TRP A 751 -10.61 -12.94 -38.76
N LYS A 752 -10.28 -13.86 -37.84
CA LYS A 752 -9.33 -14.94 -38.12
C LYS A 752 -9.89 -15.93 -39.16
N ALA A 753 -11.13 -16.40 -38.98
CA ALA A 753 -11.78 -17.30 -39.92
C ALA A 753 -11.95 -16.67 -41.31
N GLN A 754 -12.24 -15.37 -41.38
CA GLN A 754 -12.38 -14.62 -42.63
C GLN A 754 -11.03 -14.50 -43.36
N ARG A 755 -9.91 -14.31 -42.65
CA ARG A 755 -8.56 -14.38 -43.24
C ARG A 755 -8.20 -15.77 -43.74
N GLU A 756 -8.53 -16.81 -42.98
CA GLU A 756 -8.33 -18.21 -43.38
C GLU A 756 -9.18 -18.55 -44.63
N THR A 757 -10.43 -18.05 -44.70
CA THR A 757 -11.35 -18.24 -45.84
C THR A 757 -10.91 -17.45 -47.08
N LEU A 758 -10.28 -16.28 -46.92
CA LEU A 758 -9.71 -15.47 -48.00
C LEU A 758 -8.35 -16.00 -48.50
N GLY A 759 -7.84 -17.12 -47.97
CA GLY A 759 -6.54 -17.69 -48.36
C GLY A 759 -5.31 -16.87 -47.96
N LEU A 760 -5.49 -15.78 -47.19
CA LEU A 760 -4.47 -14.79 -46.81
C LEU A 760 -3.45 -15.28 -45.77
N ASP A 761 -3.57 -16.54 -45.33
CA ASP A 761 -2.61 -17.23 -44.47
C ASP A 761 -1.93 -18.42 -45.21
N SER A 762 -2.00 -18.47 -46.56
CA SER A 762 -1.15 -19.36 -47.37
C SER A 762 0.17 -18.68 -47.76
N ASP A 763 1.26 -19.44 -47.63
CA ASP A 763 2.63 -19.03 -47.94
C ASP A 763 2.86 -19.01 -49.46
N SER A 764 2.32 -17.98 -50.14
CA SER A 764 2.54 -17.73 -51.56
C SER A 764 2.87 -16.24 -51.78
N GLY A 765 4.03 -16.00 -52.39
CA GLY A 765 4.52 -14.64 -52.63
C GLY A 765 3.69 -13.92 -53.68
N LEU A 766 3.11 -12.79 -53.31
CA LEU A 766 2.81 -11.69 -54.21
C LEU A 766 3.45 -10.42 -53.65
N GLU A 767 4.01 -9.64 -54.57
CA GLU A 767 4.93 -8.55 -54.29
C GLU A 767 4.15 -7.25 -54.07
N GLU A 768 4.26 -6.69 -52.86
CA GLU A 768 4.18 -5.25 -52.66
C GLU A 768 5.61 -4.80 -52.31
N GLU A 769 6.23 -4.07 -53.24
CA GLU A 769 7.54 -3.44 -53.05
C GLU A 769 7.47 -2.30 -52.01
N ASP A 770 8.63 -1.89 -51.50
CA ASP A 770 8.84 -0.69 -50.66
C ASP A 770 8.19 -0.62 -49.26
N THR A 771 8.18 -1.73 -48.50
CA THR A 771 8.33 -1.64 -47.03
C THR A 771 9.36 -2.64 -46.46
N PRO A 772 10.38 -2.18 -45.70
CA PRO A 772 11.35 -3.08 -45.05
C PRO A 772 10.68 -4.01 -44.03
N ARG A 773 10.54 -5.29 -44.38
CA ARG A 773 9.94 -6.31 -43.51
C ARG A 773 10.85 -6.64 -42.33
N LEU A 774 10.51 -6.18 -41.12
CA LEU A 774 11.07 -6.69 -39.88
C LEU A 774 10.84 -8.22 -39.78
N PRO A 775 11.83 -9.02 -39.34
CA PRO A 775 11.67 -10.47 -39.23
C PRO A 775 10.50 -10.87 -38.32
N LYS A 776 9.63 -11.77 -38.78
CA LYS A 776 8.51 -12.33 -38.00
C LYS A 776 9.04 -13.12 -36.78
N THR A 777 9.22 -12.46 -35.64
CA THR A 777 9.60 -13.12 -34.39
C THR A 777 8.55 -14.15 -33.95
N PRO A 778 8.94 -15.34 -33.47
CA PRO A 778 7.99 -16.35 -33.02
C PRO A 778 7.15 -15.83 -31.84
N ARG A 779 5.82 -15.86 -32.01
CA ARG A 779 4.86 -15.35 -31.04
C ARG A 779 4.84 -16.22 -29.78
N TRP A 780 4.96 -15.60 -28.59
CA TRP A 780 4.84 -16.30 -27.31
C TRP A 780 3.53 -17.08 -27.23
N LYS A 781 3.60 -18.35 -26.81
CA LYS A 781 2.44 -19.17 -26.46
C LYS A 781 2.23 -19.05 -24.95
N PRO A 782 1.07 -18.57 -24.47
CA PRO A 782 0.79 -18.50 -23.05
C PRO A 782 0.94 -19.85 -22.34
N ILE A 783 1.45 -19.82 -21.11
CA ILE A 783 1.59 -21.00 -20.24
C ILE A 783 0.62 -20.84 -19.07
N THR A 784 -0.07 -21.91 -18.67
CA THR A 784 -1.02 -21.91 -17.55
C THR A 784 -0.33 -21.85 -16.19
N LEU A 785 -0.97 -21.30 -15.16
CA LEU A 785 -0.49 -21.37 -13.77
C LEU A 785 -0.40 -22.83 -13.30
N ALA A 786 -1.36 -23.67 -13.70
CA ALA A 786 -1.32 -25.11 -13.43
C ALA A 786 -0.02 -25.77 -13.95
N THR A 787 0.34 -25.48 -15.21
CA THR A 787 1.58 -25.97 -15.82
C THR A 787 2.82 -25.37 -15.15
N LEU A 788 2.83 -24.06 -14.85
CA LEU A 788 3.97 -23.35 -14.24
C LEU A 788 4.28 -23.80 -12.81
N PHE A 789 3.27 -24.13 -12.01
CA PHE A 789 3.42 -24.42 -10.57
C PHE A 789 3.05 -25.86 -10.18
N GLY A 790 2.98 -26.78 -11.17
CA GLY A 790 3.02 -28.21 -10.93
C GLY A 790 1.70 -28.87 -10.53
N LEU A 791 0.56 -28.21 -10.65
CA LEU A 791 -0.73 -28.89 -10.56
C LEU A 791 -0.88 -29.80 -11.79
N SER A 792 -1.04 -31.10 -11.56
CA SER A 792 -1.23 -32.07 -12.64
C SER A 792 -2.49 -31.73 -13.45
N GLU A 793 -2.31 -31.34 -14.72
CA GLU A 793 -3.39 -31.30 -15.69
C GLU A 793 -3.88 -32.73 -15.98
N LYS A 794 -4.69 -33.29 -15.07
CA LYS A 794 -5.72 -34.24 -15.48
C LYS A 794 -6.79 -33.40 -16.17
N PRO A 795 -6.93 -33.45 -17.51
CA PRO A 795 -8.01 -32.73 -18.16
C PRO A 795 -9.32 -33.29 -17.61
N LEU A 796 -10.22 -32.40 -17.15
CA LEU A 796 -11.61 -32.71 -16.81
C LEU A 796 -12.40 -32.99 -18.10
N LYS A 797 -11.95 -33.97 -18.90
CA LYS A 797 -12.73 -34.66 -19.92
C LYS A 797 -13.48 -35.81 -19.29
N ARG A 798 -14.32 -35.51 -18.28
CA ARG A 798 -15.56 -36.28 -18.16
C ARG A 798 -16.50 -35.68 -19.20
N LYS A 799 -16.67 -36.37 -20.33
CA LYS A 799 -17.93 -36.22 -21.06
C LYS A 799 -19.03 -36.53 -20.05
N PRO A 800 -20.06 -35.69 -19.86
CA PRO A 800 -21.26 -36.12 -19.14
C PRO A 800 -21.75 -37.43 -19.78
N SER A 801 -22.26 -38.35 -18.97
CA SER A 801 -22.83 -39.58 -19.54
C SER A 801 -24.04 -39.19 -20.40
N ALA A 802 -24.38 -39.99 -21.41
CA ALA A 802 -25.53 -39.69 -22.28
C ALA A 802 -26.81 -39.43 -21.45
N ARG A 803 -26.96 -40.13 -20.33
CA ARG A 803 -28.05 -39.98 -19.38
C ARG A 803 -28.08 -38.61 -18.66
N VAL A 804 -26.93 -38.01 -18.38
CA VAL A 804 -26.85 -36.64 -17.80
C VAL A 804 -27.17 -35.59 -18.86
N LEU A 805 -26.78 -35.82 -20.12
CA LEU A 805 -27.18 -34.95 -21.22
C LEU A 805 -28.70 -35.04 -21.49
N GLU A 806 -29.29 -36.24 -21.46
CA GLU A 806 -30.74 -36.43 -21.55
C GLU A 806 -31.49 -35.80 -20.35
N GLU A 807 -30.91 -35.81 -19.15
CA GLU A 807 -31.49 -35.12 -17.98
C GLU A 807 -31.34 -33.60 -18.06
N GLU A 808 -30.20 -33.06 -18.51
CA GLU A 808 -30.02 -31.62 -18.76
C GLU A 808 -30.90 -31.12 -19.91
N GLU A 809 -31.05 -31.88 -21.00
CA GLU A 809 -31.90 -31.54 -22.15
C GLU A 809 -33.38 -31.53 -21.74
N ARG A 810 -33.84 -32.52 -20.97
CA ARG A 810 -35.20 -32.53 -20.38
C ARG A 810 -35.41 -31.39 -19.38
N LEU A 811 -34.41 -31.03 -18.58
CA LEU A 811 -34.52 -29.90 -17.66
C LEU A 811 -34.63 -28.57 -18.43
N MET A 812 -33.89 -28.43 -19.52
CA MET A 812 -33.95 -27.27 -20.41
C MET A 812 -35.26 -27.18 -21.19
N GLU A 813 -35.81 -28.30 -21.67
CA GLU A 813 -37.17 -28.36 -22.25
C GLU A 813 -38.23 -27.99 -21.21
N ALA A 814 -38.19 -28.56 -20.01
CA ALA A 814 -39.14 -28.24 -18.94
C ALA A 814 -39.07 -26.76 -18.50
N LEU A 815 -37.87 -26.18 -18.43
CA LEU A 815 -37.69 -24.74 -18.16
C LEU A 815 -38.21 -23.88 -19.31
N ALA A 816 -38.03 -24.29 -20.56
CA ALA A 816 -38.58 -23.58 -21.73
C ALA A 816 -40.11 -23.68 -21.80
N GLU A 817 -40.71 -24.82 -21.42
CA GLU A 817 -42.16 -24.98 -21.29
C GLU A 817 -42.72 -24.11 -20.16
N MET A 818 -42.07 -24.05 -19.00
CA MET A 818 -42.49 -23.13 -17.92
C MET A 818 -42.34 -21.66 -18.33
N GLU A 819 -41.28 -21.28 -19.05
CA GLU A 819 -41.12 -19.90 -19.56
C GLU A 819 -42.16 -19.58 -20.66
N ALA A 820 -42.58 -20.57 -21.45
CA ALA A 820 -43.66 -20.41 -22.43
C ALA A 820 -45.03 -20.26 -21.74
N LEU A 821 -45.33 -21.06 -20.71
CA LEU A 821 -46.55 -20.96 -19.91
C LEU A 821 -46.64 -19.61 -19.19
N ALA A 822 -45.56 -19.15 -18.55
CA ALA A 822 -45.51 -17.83 -17.91
C ALA A 822 -45.75 -16.67 -18.90
N LYS A 823 -45.33 -16.81 -20.17
CA LYS A 823 -45.62 -15.85 -21.24
C LYS A 823 -47.04 -15.94 -21.81
N ILE A 824 -47.74 -17.05 -21.56
CA ILE A 824 -49.16 -17.21 -21.89
C ILE A 824 -50.02 -16.61 -20.78
N GLU A 825 -49.71 -16.86 -19.50
CA GLU A 825 -50.36 -16.19 -18.35
C GLU A 825 -50.20 -14.67 -18.43
N ALA A 826 -48.97 -14.17 -18.61
CA ALA A 826 -48.71 -12.73 -18.77
C ALA A 826 -49.36 -12.09 -20.02
N ARG A 827 -49.88 -12.90 -20.96
CA ARG A 827 -50.72 -12.42 -22.07
C ARG A 827 -52.21 -12.47 -21.72
N ALA A 828 -52.66 -13.48 -21.01
CA ALA A 828 -54.04 -13.56 -20.52
C ALA A 828 -54.36 -12.39 -19.57
N ASP A 829 -53.42 -12.05 -18.67
CA ASP A 829 -53.55 -10.88 -17.78
C ASP A 829 -53.63 -9.56 -18.59
N ALA A 830 -52.80 -9.43 -19.63
CA ALA A 830 -52.79 -8.24 -20.49
C ALA A 830 -54.05 -8.11 -21.38
N ASP A 831 -54.69 -9.22 -21.74
CA ASP A 831 -55.97 -9.23 -22.45
C ASP A 831 -57.18 -9.02 -21.50
N GLU A 832 -57.00 -9.18 -20.17
CA GLU A 832 -58.01 -8.81 -19.17
C GLU A 832 -58.04 -7.31 -18.87
N ASP A 833 -56.87 -6.66 -18.75
CA ASP A 833 -56.74 -5.20 -18.61
C ASP A 833 -57.21 -4.41 -19.86
N ALA A 834 -57.47 -5.10 -20.99
CA ALA A 834 -57.90 -4.49 -22.24
C ALA A 834 -59.44 -4.38 -22.42
N ARG A 835 -60.25 -4.90 -21.48
CA ARG A 835 -61.72 -4.79 -21.56
C ARG A 835 -62.19 -3.40 -21.13
N MET A 836 -62.89 -2.69 -22.02
CA MET A 836 -63.40 -1.35 -21.74
C MET A 836 -64.50 -1.37 -20.66
N ASP A 837 -64.36 -0.48 -19.69
CA ASP A 837 -65.33 -0.26 -18.61
C ASP A 837 -66.49 0.65 -19.09
N ASP A 838 -67.59 0.04 -19.53
CA ASP A 838 -68.86 0.73 -19.79
C ASP A 838 -69.55 1.10 -18.45
N GLY A 839 -68.94 2.02 -17.70
CA GLY A 839 -69.05 2.14 -16.24
C GLY A 839 -69.48 3.50 -15.65
N ALA A 840 -70.44 4.18 -16.28
CA ALA A 840 -71.39 5.11 -15.64
C ALA A 840 -71.00 6.57 -15.22
N ILE A 841 -71.88 7.48 -15.66
CA ILE A 841 -72.34 8.73 -15.00
C ILE A 841 -71.43 9.98 -15.03
N LYS A 842 -71.88 10.96 -15.84
CA LYS A 842 -71.57 12.39 -15.67
C LYS A 842 -72.33 12.97 -14.48
N ILE A 843 -71.66 13.81 -13.69
CA ILE A 843 -72.31 14.84 -12.87
C ILE A 843 -71.77 16.19 -13.37
N ASP A 844 -72.66 17.17 -13.50
CA ASP A 844 -72.40 18.44 -14.17
C ASP A 844 -71.65 19.43 -13.27
N SER A 845 -70.91 20.36 -13.88
CA SER A 845 -70.08 21.33 -13.18
C SER A 845 -70.79 22.69 -13.05
N ASP A 846 -71.37 23.00 -11.89
CA ASP A 846 -71.91 24.36 -11.63
C ASP A 846 -72.07 24.76 -10.13
N ASP A 847 -71.33 24.14 -9.21
CA ASP A 847 -71.32 24.50 -7.77
C ASP A 847 -69.90 24.81 -7.25
N GLU A 848 -69.27 25.85 -7.81
CA GLU A 848 -68.03 26.44 -7.29
C GLU A 848 -68.34 27.81 -6.64
N TYR A 849 -68.85 27.85 -5.41
CA TYR A 849 -68.76 29.03 -4.51
C TYR A 849 -69.22 28.73 -3.06
N ARG A 850 -68.30 28.32 -2.18
CA ARG A 850 -68.12 28.86 -0.80
C ARG A 850 -66.94 28.24 -0.04
#